data_AF-A0AAW1D9C1-F1
#
_entry.id   AF-A0AAW1D9C1-F1
#
_cell.length_a   1.000
_cell.length_b   1.000
_cell.length_c   1.000
_cell.angle_alpha   90.00
_cell.angle_beta   90.00
_cell.angle_gamma   90.00
#
_symmetry.space_group_name_H-M   'P 1'
#
loop_
_entity.id
_entity.type
_entity.pdbx_description
1 polymer ?
#
loop_
_entity_poly.entity_id
_entity_poly.type
_entity_poly.pdbx_seq_one_letter_code
_entity_poly.pdbx_strand_id
1 'polypeptide(L)'
;MHNSMRSHPAVTATLLDFLCRIIPNYYPAMADKVKHGIYTSLRQILEKRVLPALYPLFDSPKLDRELKTMINETFPDFCFPPPVEGSRIDDIREDEMNDVGPPDIEIQNGNQQEAVFSDEETDGVVKSENKETVQKIISSKSNKKNNSVKPSPPAPPPPPPPLQVPAVKEEVIDITRNLEGELKIAVDRLHSETDNEARCEAMDKVVQIVLQDEDIDNDVLANLGACLCEVLQEQLEAKVFPETVSQETLEDSIGKPIFVLLRNLVELSDYDQRRNPLYTLLAEMHTHQPRLGYLLLYYLQASTVSDESENSKNSRNDKMHTYKEFCDNLDKKLDECILHDFKLCQEDDVQLLCWLAPAVYNEFPNIAIGDANLLHLVVSSVDARQLQELVCRVVQGSLVILQEDSLQNILTASLMWETFEQVCLWQLVSAHSMSISTIIPVLTKLDFASHAEALTAILLMLQQERPTPELLKEVLSRDVGPNCDLFVVSVLMAWCREYEDILAELIAALLSSRCPAVASPNKRKRAGTRASAAPSAERILGHLDRLRTGTRHLYKLDVMQKALQQAQSACSDSQKSQFSNLFALVEVEEGGSGRGKGSGRGRRPANSVAKRKIAKDIISDTSDESSEDEEIVKPKQAKKRKKNIVGSDSD
;
A
#
# COMPACT_ATOMS: atom_id res chain seq x y z
N MET A 1 -19.52 -11.01 10.28
CA MET A 1 -20.89 -11.53 10.54
C MET A 1 -21.09 -11.85 12.02
N HIS A 2 -20.87 -13.08 12.53
CA HIS A 2 -21.24 -13.46 13.91
C HIS A 2 -20.86 -12.45 15.00
N ASN A 3 -19.56 -12.12 15.13
CA ASN A 3 -19.08 -11.20 16.17
C ASN A 3 -19.65 -9.77 15.99
N SER A 4 -19.85 -9.36 14.74
CA SER A 4 -20.43 -8.07 14.34
C SER A 4 -21.91 -7.94 14.74
N MET A 5 -22.66 -9.04 14.88
CA MET A 5 -24.09 -9.02 15.25
C MET A 5 -24.35 -8.40 16.64
N ARG A 6 -23.35 -8.42 17.55
CA ARG A 6 -23.50 -7.80 18.87
C ARG A 6 -23.40 -6.26 18.81
N SER A 7 -22.35 -5.73 18.18
CA SER A 7 -22.01 -4.30 18.17
C SER A 7 -22.50 -3.53 16.93
N HIS A 8 -22.45 -4.14 15.74
CA HIS A 8 -22.73 -3.50 14.45
C HIS A 8 -23.65 -4.39 13.59
N PRO A 9 -24.93 -4.58 13.98
CA PRO A 9 -25.84 -5.50 13.30
C PRO A 9 -26.05 -5.17 11.81
N ALA A 10 -26.03 -3.88 11.44
CA ALA A 10 -26.11 -3.44 10.05
C ALA A 10 -25.02 -4.05 9.15
N VAL A 11 -23.77 -4.18 9.65
CA VAL A 11 -22.68 -4.84 8.90
C VAL A 11 -22.99 -6.32 8.66
N THR A 12 -23.69 -6.97 9.61
CA THR A 12 -24.09 -8.37 9.42
C THR A 12 -25.26 -8.51 8.47
N ALA A 13 -26.22 -7.57 8.51
CA ALA A 13 -27.33 -7.52 7.57
C ALA A 13 -26.84 -7.36 6.13
N THR A 14 -25.99 -6.37 5.85
CA THR A 14 -25.42 -6.15 4.50
C THR A 14 -24.65 -7.37 3.97
N LEU A 15 -23.88 -8.05 4.83
CA LEU A 15 -23.13 -9.25 4.42
C LEU A 15 -24.05 -10.45 4.13
N LEU A 16 -25.17 -10.61 4.85
CA LEU A 16 -26.15 -11.67 4.60
C LEU A 16 -27.00 -11.36 3.35
N ASP A 17 -27.39 -10.10 3.15
CA ASP A 17 -28.09 -9.64 1.94
C ASP A 17 -27.23 -9.86 0.69
N PHE A 18 -25.96 -9.45 0.75
CA PHE A 18 -24.97 -9.74 -0.29
C PHE A 18 -24.85 -11.24 -0.57
N LEU A 19 -24.72 -12.08 0.47
CA LEU A 19 -24.58 -13.53 0.32
C LEU A 19 -25.81 -14.18 -0.35
N CYS A 20 -27.01 -13.64 -0.15
CA CYS A 20 -28.21 -14.10 -0.85
C CYS A 20 -28.25 -13.58 -2.31
N ARG A 21 -27.95 -12.29 -2.53
CA ARG A 21 -28.01 -11.66 -3.86
C ARG A 21 -26.89 -12.09 -4.81
N ILE A 22 -25.72 -12.46 -4.30
CA ILE A 22 -24.56 -12.81 -5.15
C ILE A 22 -24.78 -14.13 -5.92
N ILE A 23 -25.56 -15.07 -5.36
CA ILE A 23 -25.86 -16.37 -5.98
C ILE A 23 -26.45 -16.25 -7.40
N PRO A 24 -27.57 -15.53 -7.63
CA PRO A 24 -28.13 -15.37 -8.97
C PRO A 24 -27.39 -14.33 -9.83
N ASN A 25 -26.66 -13.38 -9.23
CA ASN A 25 -26.13 -12.21 -9.96
C ASN A 25 -24.64 -12.31 -10.35
N TYR A 26 -23.82 -13.11 -9.66
CA TYR A 26 -22.37 -13.18 -9.93
C TYR A 26 -22.05 -13.69 -11.35
N TYR A 27 -22.62 -14.84 -11.71
CA TYR A 27 -22.57 -15.36 -13.07
C TYR A 27 -23.80 -16.26 -13.32
N PRO A 28 -24.89 -15.71 -13.90
CA PRO A 28 -26.19 -16.40 -13.97
C PRO A 28 -26.12 -17.81 -14.60
N ALA A 29 -25.24 -18.01 -15.60
CA ALA A 29 -25.07 -19.30 -16.29
C ALA A 29 -24.40 -20.39 -15.42
N MET A 30 -23.90 -20.08 -14.22
CA MET A 30 -23.44 -21.06 -13.23
C MET A 30 -23.96 -20.76 -11.81
N ALA A 31 -25.12 -20.09 -11.68
CA ALA A 31 -25.72 -19.76 -10.38
C ALA A 31 -25.87 -20.99 -9.45
N ASP A 32 -26.18 -22.17 -9.99
CA ASP A 32 -26.23 -23.42 -9.23
C ASP A 32 -24.87 -23.83 -8.64
N LYS A 33 -23.76 -23.61 -9.35
CA LYS A 33 -22.41 -23.85 -8.82
C LYS A 33 -22.05 -22.85 -7.73
N VAL A 34 -22.41 -21.58 -7.91
CA VAL A 34 -22.21 -20.53 -6.89
C VAL A 34 -23.00 -20.87 -5.61
N LYS A 35 -24.27 -21.28 -5.75
CA LYS A 35 -25.10 -21.77 -4.64
C LYS A 35 -24.46 -22.99 -3.96
N HIS A 36 -24.02 -23.98 -4.73
CA HIS A 36 -23.41 -25.20 -4.20
C HIS A 36 -22.09 -24.93 -3.46
N GLY A 37 -21.25 -24.03 -3.98
CA GLY A 37 -20.03 -23.57 -3.29
C GLY A 37 -20.34 -22.95 -1.93
N ILE A 38 -21.25 -21.98 -1.87
CA ILE A 38 -21.66 -21.32 -0.61
C ILE A 38 -22.28 -22.33 0.37
N TYR A 39 -23.15 -23.24 -0.10
CA TYR A 39 -23.70 -24.33 0.72
C TYR A 39 -22.60 -25.23 1.31
N THR A 40 -21.54 -25.51 0.54
CA THR A 40 -20.39 -26.32 0.97
C THR A 40 -19.58 -25.56 2.04
N SER A 41 -19.31 -24.27 1.84
CA SER A 41 -18.66 -23.43 2.85
C SER A 41 -19.46 -23.35 4.16
N LEU A 42 -20.79 -23.20 4.08
CA LEU A 42 -21.67 -23.18 5.27
C LEU A 42 -21.67 -24.52 6.02
N ARG A 43 -21.60 -25.67 5.31
CA ARG A 43 -21.41 -26.99 5.94
C ARG A 43 -20.04 -27.13 6.59
N GLN A 44 -18.96 -26.74 5.91
CA GLN A 44 -17.61 -26.78 6.47
C GLN A 44 -17.44 -25.90 7.72
N ILE A 45 -18.13 -24.74 7.80
CA ILE A 45 -18.16 -23.87 8.99
C ILE A 45 -18.74 -24.59 10.21
N LEU A 46 -19.76 -25.43 10.02
CA LEU A 46 -20.36 -26.25 11.07
C LEU A 46 -19.49 -27.47 11.42
N GLU A 47 -18.97 -28.17 10.41
CA GLU A 47 -18.12 -29.35 10.56
C GLU A 47 -16.81 -29.04 11.31
N LYS A 48 -16.13 -27.94 10.93
CA LYS A 48 -14.94 -27.42 11.62
C LYS A 48 -15.27 -26.66 12.92
N ARG A 49 -16.55 -26.58 13.32
CA ARG A 49 -17.06 -25.90 14.51
C ARG A 49 -16.66 -24.42 14.62
N VAL A 50 -16.42 -23.75 13.49
CA VAL A 50 -16.16 -22.30 13.42
C VAL A 50 -17.39 -21.51 13.90
N LEU A 51 -18.59 -22.07 13.65
CA LEU A 51 -19.80 -21.76 14.43
C LEU A 51 -20.48 -23.07 14.84
N PRO A 52 -21.07 -23.17 16.04
CA PRO A 52 -21.78 -24.37 16.49
C PRO A 52 -23.16 -24.52 15.83
N ALA A 53 -23.76 -23.43 15.36
CA ALA A 53 -25.02 -23.39 14.61
C ALA A 53 -25.12 -22.09 13.81
N LEU A 54 -25.79 -22.12 12.65
CA LEU A 54 -26.07 -20.94 11.83
C LEU A 54 -27.43 -20.28 12.16
N TYR A 55 -28.41 -21.06 12.64
CA TYR A 55 -29.74 -20.56 13.01
C TYR A 55 -29.74 -19.30 13.91
N PRO A 56 -28.94 -19.20 15.00
CA PRO A 56 -28.91 -17.99 15.85
C PRO A 56 -28.38 -16.74 15.15
N LEU A 57 -27.66 -16.90 14.03
CA LEU A 57 -27.20 -15.81 13.18
C LEU A 57 -28.26 -15.41 12.17
N PHE A 58 -28.89 -16.40 11.53
CA PHE A 58 -29.87 -16.22 10.44
C PHE A 58 -31.24 -15.73 10.93
N ASP A 59 -31.73 -16.22 12.07
CA ASP A 59 -32.97 -15.73 12.70
C ASP A 59 -32.74 -14.70 13.83
N SER A 60 -31.57 -14.06 13.87
CA SER A 60 -31.27 -13.04 14.90
C SER A 60 -32.34 -11.93 14.93
N PRO A 61 -32.91 -11.56 16.11
CA PRO A 61 -33.98 -10.56 16.20
C PRO A 61 -33.53 -9.13 15.88
N LYS A 62 -32.25 -8.93 15.53
CA LYS A 62 -31.69 -7.67 15.02
C LYS A 62 -31.71 -7.56 13.49
N LEU A 63 -32.07 -8.63 12.78
CA LEU A 63 -32.27 -8.61 11.33
C LEU A 63 -33.71 -8.23 11.00
N ASP A 64 -33.91 -7.50 9.92
CA ASP A 64 -35.22 -7.14 9.40
C ASP A 64 -35.96 -8.35 8.82
N ARG A 65 -37.28 -8.21 8.65
CA ARG A 65 -38.14 -9.33 8.24
C ARG A 65 -37.95 -9.73 6.77
N GLU A 66 -37.54 -8.80 5.90
CA GLU A 66 -37.41 -9.07 4.47
C GLU A 66 -36.12 -9.86 4.19
N LEU A 67 -35.01 -9.45 4.79
CA LEU A 67 -33.75 -10.20 4.77
C LEU A 67 -33.90 -11.58 5.42
N LYS A 68 -34.59 -11.71 6.56
CA LYS A 68 -34.91 -13.03 7.15
C LYS A 68 -35.68 -13.94 6.18
N THR A 69 -36.64 -13.39 5.45
CA THR A 69 -37.41 -14.15 4.44
C THR A 69 -36.48 -14.60 3.30
N MET A 70 -35.64 -13.70 2.79
CA MET A 70 -34.67 -14.01 1.73
C MET A 70 -33.64 -15.09 2.15
N ILE A 71 -33.16 -15.04 3.40
CA ILE A 71 -32.26 -16.06 3.97
C ILE A 71 -32.98 -17.42 4.04
N ASN A 72 -34.22 -17.46 4.54
CA ASN A 72 -35.02 -18.69 4.63
C ASN A 72 -35.31 -19.32 3.25
N GLU A 73 -35.55 -18.50 2.22
CA GLU A 73 -35.73 -18.96 0.83
C GLU A 73 -34.41 -19.45 0.20
N THR A 74 -33.29 -18.80 0.52
CA THR A 74 -31.99 -19.10 -0.08
C THR A 74 -31.32 -20.32 0.57
N PHE A 75 -31.46 -20.47 1.89
CA PHE A 75 -30.67 -21.35 2.76
C PHE A 75 -31.51 -22.22 3.76
N PRO A 76 -32.65 -22.83 3.37
CA PRO A 76 -33.57 -23.48 4.31
C PRO A 76 -32.93 -24.54 5.21
N ASP A 77 -31.98 -25.35 4.71
CA ASP A 77 -31.19 -26.35 5.44
C ASP A 77 -30.56 -25.84 6.75
N PHE A 78 -30.26 -24.54 6.82
CA PHE A 78 -29.51 -23.91 7.92
C PHE A 78 -30.39 -23.02 8.80
N CYS A 79 -31.66 -22.84 8.45
CA CYS A 79 -32.62 -21.96 9.10
C CYS A 79 -33.47 -22.65 10.18
N PHE A 80 -33.17 -23.91 10.49
CA PHE A 80 -33.81 -24.69 11.56
C PHE A 80 -32.74 -25.48 12.34
N PRO A 81 -32.96 -25.77 13.64
CA PRO A 81 -32.15 -26.76 14.33
C PRO A 81 -32.34 -28.15 13.69
N PRO A 82 -31.28 -28.98 13.58
CA PRO A 82 -31.44 -30.34 13.07
C PRO A 82 -32.39 -31.14 13.97
N PRO A 83 -33.30 -31.96 13.41
CA PRO A 83 -34.23 -32.75 14.20
C PRO A 83 -33.45 -33.77 15.05
N VAL A 84 -33.65 -33.72 16.36
CA VAL A 84 -33.01 -34.66 17.29
C VAL A 84 -33.62 -36.05 17.10
N GLU A 85 -32.81 -37.02 16.68
CA GLU A 85 -33.21 -38.42 16.61
C GLU A 85 -33.53 -38.96 18.00
N GLY A 86 -34.82 -39.02 18.36
CA GLY A 86 -35.23 -39.66 19.62
C GLY A 86 -36.41 -39.04 20.36
N SER A 87 -37.53 -38.77 19.69
CA SER A 87 -38.84 -38.71 20.35
C SER A 87 -39.96 -39.14 19.40
N ARG A 88 -40.99 -39.78 19.95
CA ARG A 88 -42.16 -40.27 19.19
C ARG A 88 -43.26 -39.21 19.17
N ILE A 89 -44.13 -39.35 18.17
CA ILE A 89 -45.40 -38.64 18.01
C ILE A 89 -46.29 -38.91 19.24
N ASP A 90 -47.00 -37.88 19.73
CA ASP A 90 -48.45 -37.89 20.00
C ASP A 90 -48.95 -36.46 20.32
N ASP A 91 -50.28 -36.28 20.32
CA ASP A 91 -51.02 -35.02 20.17
C ASP A 91 -50.84 -33.93 21.26
N ILE A 92 -51.05 -32.66 20.88
CA ILE A 92 -52.22 -31.85 21.29
C ILE A 92 -52.28 -30.53 20.47
N ARG A 93 -53.50 -29.99 20.28
CA ARG A 93 -53.80 -28.69 19.66
C ARG A 93 -54.46 -27.74 20.68
N GLU A 94 -54.54 -26.46 20.31
CA GLU A 94 -55.46 -25.44 20.86
C GLU A 94 -55.15 -25.09 22.35
N ASP A 95 -55.35 -23.87 22.88
CA ASP A 95 -55.86 -22.62 22.32
C ASP A 95 -55.39 -21.39 23.16
N GLU A 96 -55.58 -20.16 22.64
CA GLU A 96 -55.70 -18.87 23.38
C GLU A 96 -54.53 -18.39 24.32
N MET A 97 -54.49 -17.17 24.89
CA MET A 97 -54.84 -15.79 24.46
C MET A 97 -54.37 -14.75 25.52
N ASN A 98 -53.93 -13.54 25.12
CA ASN A 98 -53.65 -12.32 25.95
C ASN A 98 -52.53 -12.41 27.04
N ASP A 99 -51.51 -11.54 27.02
CA ASP A 99 -51.46 -10.14 27.50
C ASP A 99 -51.59 -9.96 29.04
N VAL A 100 -50.45 -9.80 29.71
CA VAL A 100 -50.25 -8.98 30.92
C VAL A 100 -48.83 -8.36 30.88
N GLY A 101 -48.70 -7.09 31.29
CA GLY A 101 -47.43 -6.36 31.37
C GLY A 101 -46.50 -6.73 32.54
N PRO A 102 -45.33 -6.06 32.66
CA PRO A 102 -44.22 -6.44 33.55
C PRO A 102 -44.37 -5.97 35.00
N PRO A 103 -43.47 -6.42 35.89
CA PRO A 103 -42.68 -5.43 36.63
C PRO A 103 -41.17 -5.75 36.77
N ASP A 104 -40.40 -4.67 36.80
CA ASP A 104 -39.20 -4.36 37.60
C ASP A 104 -38.00 -5.34 37.73
N ILE A 105 -36.82 -4.81 37.37
CA ILE A 105 -35.51 -5.27 37.85
C ILE A 105 -34.81 -4.05 38.46
N GLU A 106 -34.61 -4.04 39.78
CA GLU A 106 -33.79 -3.03 40.46
C GLU A 106 -32.29 -3.29 40.29
N ILE A 107 -31.49 -2.23 40.45
CA ILE A 107 -30.06 -2.19 40.12
C ILE A 107 -29.20 -2.24 41.38
N GLN A 108 -28.14 -3.05 41.41
CA GLN A 108 -26.93 -2.67 42.15
C GLN A 108 -25.61 -3.27 41.64
N ASN A 109 -24.62 -2.39 41.59
CA ASN A 109 -23.30 -2.47 40.96
C ASN A 109 -22.32 -3.53 41.50
N GLY A 110 -21.31 -3.87 40.68
CA GLY A 110 -20.03 -4.44 41.12
C GLY A 110 -18.94 -4.30 40.03
N ASN A 111 -17.87 -3.54 40.32
CA ASN A 111 -16.78 -3.24 39.37
C ASN A 111 -15.92 -4.48 39.03
N GLN A 112 -15.34 -4.54 37.82
CA GLN A 112 -13.88 -4.40 37.62
C GLN A 112 -13.43 -4.37 36.14
N GLN A 113 -12.65 -3.33 35.81
CA GLN A 113 -11.40 -3.25 35.00
C GLN A 113 -11.20 -4.26 33.85
N GLU A 114 -11.08 -3.80 32.60
CA GLU A 114 -9.90 -3.19 31.95
C GLU A 114 -8.77 -4.21 31.65
N ALA A 115 -8.46 -4.39 30.37
CA ALA A 115 -7.42 -5.29 29.89
C ALA A 115 -6.08 -4.56 29.74
N VAL A 116 -5.01 -5.18 30.25
CA VAL A 116 -3.64 -4.64 30.23
C VAL A 116 -2.72 -5.61 29.50
N PHE A 117 -1.82 -5.06 28.68
CA PHE A 117 -0.73 -5.78 28.01
C PHE A 117 0.50 -5.89 28.93
N SER A 118 1.18 -7.04 28.92
CA SER A 118 2.63 -7.15 29.19
C SER A 118 3.17 -8.49 28.70
N ASP A 119 4.36 -8.46 28.10
CA ASP A 119 5.25 -9.62 28.06
C ASP A 119 5.93 -9.82 29.43
N GLU A 120 6.38 -11.05 29.70
CA GLU A 120 7.77 -11.35 30.10
C GLU A 120 8.01 -12.88 30.01
N GLU A 121 9.19 -13.29 29.54
CA GLU A 121 9.62 -14.69 29.52
C GLU A 121 10.23 -15.12 30.86
N THR A 122 10.25 -16.43 31.18
CA THR A 122 11.35 -17.03 31.97
C THR A 122 11.42 -18.56 31.88
N ASP A 123 12.62 -19.08 32.09
CA ASP A 123 13.05 -20.48 31.89
C ASP A 123 12.40 -21.54 32.81
N GLY A 124 12.34 -22.80 32.35
CA GLY A 124 11.50 -23.85 32.96
C GLY A 124 11.99 -25.31 33.03
N VAL A 125 13.25 -25.60 32.66
CA VAL A 125 14.03 -26.86 32.92
C VAL A 125 13.28 -28.22 32.89
N VAL A 126 13.57 -29.03 31.87
CA VAL A 126 13.15 -30.45 31.79
C VAL A 126 13.82 -31.33 32.86
N LYS A 127 13.01 -32.16 33.54
CA LYS A 127 13.46 -33.42 34.16
C LYS A 127 12.44 -34.54 33.94
N SER A 128 12.92 -35.71 33.53
CA SER A 128 12.17 -36.98 33.56
C SER A 128 13.15 -38.08 33.92
N GLU A 129 12.84 -38.87 34.96
CA GLU A 129 13.70 -39.96 35.42
C GLU A 129 13.30 -41.31 34.81
N ASN A 130 14.28 -42.18 34.64
CA ASN A 130 14.14 -43.52 34.07
C ASN A 130 13.29 -44.48 34.91
N LYS A 131 12.67 -45.45 34.22
CA LYS A 131 12.82 -46.87 34.58
C LYS A 131 12.53 -47.83 33.42
N GLU A 132 13.60 -48.42 32.87
CA GLU A 132 13.99 -49.83 33.11
C GLU A 132 12.87 -50.89 33.28
N THR A 133 12.98 -52.13 32.77
CA THR A 133 14.14 -52.84 32.17
C THR A 133 13.75 -54.09 31.34
N VAL A 134 14.56 -54.39 30.30
CA VAL A 134 15.10 -55.73 29.90
C VAL A 134 14.20 -56.86 29.32
N GLN A 135 14.28 -56.97 27.98
CA GLN A 135 14.70 -58.14 27.15
C GLN A 135 13.88 -59.45 26.96
N LYS A 136 14.07 -59.98 25.72
CA LYS A 136 14.33 -61.40 25.31
C LYS A 136 13.17 -62.41 25.19
N ILE A 137 12.82 -62.81 23.95
CA ILE A 137 13.40 -64.00 23.24
C ILE A 137 12.87 -64.11 21.79
N ILE A 138 13.55 -64.94 20.97
CA ILE A 138 13.37 -65.12 19.51
C ILE A 138 12.64 -66.47 19.21
N SER A 139 11.74 -66.55 18.21
CA SER A 139 11.74 -67.59 17.12
C SER A 139 10.44 -67.84 16.31
N SER A 140 10.59 -67.79 14.98
CA SER A 140 9.97 -68.58 13.88
C SER A 140 8.59 -69.30 13.93
N LYS A 141 7.74 -68.96 12.93
CA LYS A 141 7.04 -69.84 11.92
C LYS A 141 6.32 -71.16 12.36
N SER A 142 5.02 -71.32 12.05
CA SER A 142 4.51 -72.10 10.86
C SER A 142 3.06 -72.69 10.90
N ASN A 143 2.35 -72.58 9.75
CA ASN A 143 1.36 -73.48 9.08
C ASN A 143 0.19 -74.25 9.77
N LYS A 144 -1.04 -73.98 9.26
CA LYS A 144 -2.12 -74.89 8.77
C LYS A 144 -2.80 -75.95 9.68
N LYS A 145 -4.16 -75.92 9.70
CA LYS A 145 -5.05 -76.99 9.13
C LYS A 145 -6.55 -76.60 9.06
N ASN A 146 -7.35 -77.40 8.33
CA ASN A 146 -8.77 -77.16 7.97
C ASN A 146 -9.75 -78.01 8.81
N ASN A 147 -11.06 -77.67 8.80
CA ASN A 147 -12.13 -78.57 8.31
C ASN A 147 -13.51 -77.88 8.12
N SER A 148 -14.47 -78.59 7.50
CA SER A 148 -15.76 -78.10 6.93
C SER A 148 -17.00 -78.52 7.76
N VAL A 149 -18.27 -78.17 7.43
CA VAL A 149 -19.17 -78.88 6.45
C VAL A 149 -20.59 -78.23 6.34
N LYS A 150 -21.06 -77.89 5.11
CA LYS A 150 -22.47 -77.85 4.53
C LYS A 150 -23.64 -77.06 5.21
N PRO A 151 -24.82 -76.86 4.55
CA PRO A 151 -25.15 -76.55 3.13
C PRO A 151 -26.21 -75.40 2.94
N SER A 152 -26.63 -75.10 1.69
CA SER A 152 -27.59 -74.05 1.28
C SER A 152 -29.05 -74.54 1.05
N PRO A 153 -30.02 -73.63 0.75
CA PRO A 153 -30.52 -73.50 -0.65
C PRO A 153 -30.78 -71.99 -1.08
N PRO A 154 -31.66 -71.59 -2.03
CA PRO A 154 -31.21 -70.97 -3.30
C PRO A 154 -31.75 -69.55 -3.60
N ALA A 155 -31.38 -68.99 -4.78
CA ALA A 155 -31.50 -67.56 -5.14
C ALA A 155 -32.38 -67.23 -6.39
N PRO A 156 -32.79 -65.96 -6.58
CA PRO A 156 -33.35 -65.41 -7.82
C PRO A 156 -32.26 -64.86 -8.81
N PRO A 157 -32.61 -64.50 -10.07
CA PRO A 157 -31.65 -64.32 -11.18
C PRO A 157 -30.98 -62.91 -11.29
N PRO A 158 -29.91 -62.77 -12.12
CA PRO A 158 -29.06 -61.57 -12.13
C PRO A 158 -29.48 -60.46 -13.13
N PRO A 159 -29.04 -59.20 -12.90
CA PRO A 159 -29.07 -58.12 -13.90
C PRO A 159 -27.99 -58.30 -14.99
N PRO A 160 -28.09 -57.57 -16.14
CA PRO A 160 -27.15 -57.69 -17.26
C PRO A 160 -25.74 -57.16 -16.94
N PRO A 161 -24.71 -57.58 -17.70
CA PRO A 161 -23.33 -57.14 -17.47
C PRO A 161 -23.15 -55.64 -17.74
N PRO A 162 -22.30 -54.93 -16.97
CA PRO A 162 -21.87 -53.58 -17.31
C PRO A 162 -21.18 -53.54 -18.68
N LEU A 163 -21.43 -52.47 -19.43
CA LEU A 163 -20.69 -52.17 -20.65
C LEU A 163 -19.21 -52.01 -20.31
N GLN A 164 -18.33 -52.64 -21.09
CA GLN A 164 -16.90 -52.38 -21.01
C GLN A 164 -16.65 -50.96 -21.51
N VAL A 165 -16.44 -50.02 -20.59
CA VAL A 165 -15.78 -48.75 -20.90
C VAL A 165 -14.40 -49.12 -21.46
N PRO A 166 -14.01 -48.68 -22.67
CA PRO A 166 -12.66 -48.91 -23.15
C PRO A 166 -11.68 -48.30 -22.16
N ALA A 167 -10.74 -49.09 -21.67
CA ALA A 167 -9.61 -48.55 -20.93
C ALA A 167 -8.85 -47.64 -21.90
N VAL A 168 -8.97 -46.33 -21.71
CA VAL A 168 -8.11 -45.35 -22.37
C VAL A 168 -6.69 -45.70 -21.91
N LYS A 169 -5.90 -46.21 -22.84
CA LYS A 169 -4.46 -46.23 -22.64
C LYS A 169 -4.03 -44.78 -22.72
N GLU A 170 -3.55 -44.23 -21.61
CA GLU A 170 -2.75 -43.02 -21.65
C GLU A 170 -1.54 -43.34 -22.55
N GLU A 171 -1.44 -42.62 -23.67
CA GLU A 171 -0.24 -42.66 -24.48
C GLU A 171 0.83 -41.94 -23.66
N VAL A 172 1.76 -42.71 -23.09
CA VAL A 172 2.93 -42.17 -22.41
C VAL A 172 3.68 -41.33 -23.45
N ILE A 173 3.59 -40.02 -23.31
CA ILE A 173 4.34 -39.08 -24.13
C ILE A 173 5.81 -39.33 -23.79
N ASP A 174 6.60 -39.78 -24.75
CA ASP A 174 8.06 -39.88 -24.60
C ASP A 174 8.62 -38.45 -24.57
N ILE A 175 8.64 -37.86 -23.38
CA ILE A 175 9.04 -36.46 -23.16
C ILE A 175 10.44 -36.24 -23.72
N THR A 176 11.35 -37.17 -23.46
CA THR A 176 12.76 -37.14 -23.83
C THR A 176 13.03 -37.68 -25.25
N ARG A 177 12.01 -37.81 -26.12
CA ARG A 177 12.14 -38.32 -27.50
C ARG A 177 13.13 -37.55 -28.40
N ASN A 178 13.39 -36.28 -28.07
CA ASN A 178 14.31 -35.40 -28.80
C ASN A 178 15.70 -35.33 -28.16
N LEU A 179 15.95 -36.08 -27.08
CA LEU A 179 17.25 -36.18 -26.42
C LEU A 179 17.91 -37.51 -26.78
N GLU A 180 19.24 -37.51 -26.85
CA GLU A 180 20.06 -38.70 -27.09
C GLU A 180 21.14 -38.88 -26.02
N GLY A 181 21.89 -39.98 -26.11
CA GLY A 181 23.07 -40.24 -25.28
C GLY A 181 22.81 -40.27 -23.77
N GLU A 182 23.79 -39.80 -22.99
CA GLU A 182 23.73 -39.77 -21.53
C GLU A 182 22.69 -38.75 -21.02
N LEU A 183 22.42 -37.70 -21.80
CA LEU A 183 21.46 -36.66 -21.45
C LEU A 183 20.03 -37.19 -21.39
N LYS A 184 19.60 -38.02 -22.37
CA LYS A 184 18.30 -38.73 -22.27
C LYS A 184 18.23 -39.59 -21.02
N ILE A 185 19.28 -40.37 -20.73
CA ILE A 185 19.32 -41.28 -19.57
C ILE A 185 19.21 -40.50 -18.25
N ALA A 186 19.85 -39.32 -18.15
CA ALA A 186 19.79 -38.48 -16.96
C ALA A 186 18.38 -37.86 -16.75
N VAL A 187 17.74 -37.37 -17.82
CA VAL A 187 16.37 -36.81 -17.74
C VAL A 187 15.32 -37.91 -17.55
N ASP A 188 15.48 -39.09 -18.16
CA ASP A 188 14.63 -40.27 -17.92
C ASP A 188 14.69 -40.69 -16.44
N ARG A 189 15.90 -40.71 -15.84
CA ARG A 189 16.05 -40.92 -14.39
C ARG A 189 15.29 -39.84 -13.62
N LEU A 190 15.55 -38.57 -13.88
CA LEU A 190 14.93 -37.43 -13.19
C LEU A 190 13.40 -37.47 -13.24
N HIS A 191 12.81 -37.92 -14.35
CA HIS A 191 11.37 -38.12 -14.48
C HIS A 191 10.87 -39.30 -13.63
N SER A 192 11.58 -40.44 -13.67
CA SER A 192 11.17 -41.69 -13.01
C SER A 192 11.34 -41.72 -11.48
N GLU A 193 12.31 -40.97 -10.93
CA GLU A 193 12.58 -40.92 -9.48
C GLU A 193 11.49 -40.09 -8.78
N THR A 194 10.92 -40.61 -7.68
CA THR A 194 9.89 -39.90 -6.89
C THR A 194 10.44 -39.23 -5.63
N ASP A 195 11.62 -39.65 -5.17
CA ASP A 195 12.27 -39.09 -3.99
C ASP A 195 12.98 -37.76 -4.30
N ASN A 196 12.95 -36.83 -3.36
CA ASN A 196 13.51 -35.49 -3.58
C ASN A 196 15.04 -35.52 -3.72
N GLU A 197 15.75 -36.22 -2.83
CA GLU A 197 17.22 -36.29 -2.83
C GLU A 197 17.71 -37.03 -4.09
N ALA A 198 17.06 -38.14 -4.45
CA ALA A 198 17.35 -38.89 -5.68
C ALA A 198 17.07 -38.09 -6.96
N ARG A 199 16.02 -37.25 -6.98
CA ARG A 199 15.77 -36.30 -8.09
C ARG A 199 16.81 -35.17 -8.10
N CYS A 200 17.26 -34.67 -6.95
CA CYS A 200 18.34 -33.70 -6.87
C CYS A 200 19.66 -34.26 -7.41
N GLU A 201 20.02 -35.51 -7.10
CA GLU A 201 21.15 -36.20 -7.76
C GLU A 201 20.96 -36.33 -9.28
N ALA A 202 19.74 -36.65 -9.73
CA ALA A 202 19.46 -36.85 -11.15
C ALA A 202 19.55 -35.53 -11.92
N MET A 203 19.07 -34.43 -11.34
CA MET A 203 19.23 -33.09 -11.90
C MET A 203 20.69 -32.64 -11.88
N ASP A 204 21.43 -32.88 -10.80
CA ASP A 204 22.86 -32.54 -10.77
C ASP A 204 23.62 -33.27 -11.88
N LYS A 205 23.31 -34.55 -12.14
CA LYS A 205 23.86 -35.28 -13.30
C LYS A 205 23.51 -34.66 -14.66
N VAL A 206 22.29 -34.15 -14.85
CA VAL A 206 21.94 -33.38 -16.07
C VAL A 206 22.82 -32.13 -16.18
N VAL A 207 22.98 -31.38 -15.09
CA VAL A 207 23.81 -30.17 -15.04
C VAL A 207 25.28 -30.48 -15.27
N GLN A 208 25.84 -31.55 -14.67
CA GLN A 208 27.22 -31.96 -14.88
C GLN A 208 27.50 -32.39 -16.33
N ILE A 209 26.53 -32.94 -17.06
CA ILE A 209 26.67 -33.24 -18.50
C ILE A 209 26.78 -31.92 -19.28
N VAL A 210 25.88 -30.96 -19.05
CA VAL A 210 25.89 -29.64 -19.70
C VAL A 210 27.16 -28.82 -19.34
N LEU A 211 27.73 -29.01 -18.14
CA LEU A 211 28.99 -28.40 -17.71
C LEU A 211 30.26 -29.10 -18.22
N GLN A 212 30.15 -30.25 -18.88
CA GLN A 212 31.29 -31.01 -19.43
C GLN A 212 31.38 -30.92 -20.96
N ASP A 213 30.31 -30.51 -21.63
CA ASP A 213 30.26 -30.36 -23.09
C ASP A 213 30.36 -28.87 -23.48
N GLU A 214 31.60 -28.40 -23.70
CA GLU A 214 31.91 -26.99 -24.01
C GLU A 214 31.36 -26.53 -25.38
N ASP A 215 31.06 -27.47 -26.29
CA ASP A 215 30.56 -27.24 -27.65
C ASP A 215 29.08 -27.71 -27.82
N ILE A 216 28.32 -27.86 -26.72
CA ILE A 216 26.92 -28.35 -26.75
C ILE A 216 26.02 -27.47 -27.63
N ASP A 217 25.27 -28.11 -28.55
CA ASP A 217 24.44 -27.43 -29.53
C ASP A 217 23.23 -26.73 -28.87
N ASN A 218 22.94 -25.49 -29.28
CA ASN A 218 21.76 -24.75 -28.84
C ASN A 218 20.45 -25.50 -29.17
N ASP A 219 20.38 -26.24 -30.28
CA ASP A 219 19.22 -27.08 -30.59
C ASP A 219 19.05 -28.20 -29.53
N VAL A 220 20.14 -28.72 -28.96
CA VAL A 220 20.09 -29.70 -27.86
C VAL A 220 19.68 -29.03 -26.55
N LEU A 221 20.18 -27.83 -26.25
CA LEU A 221 19.78 -27.06 -25.07
C LEU A 221 18.30 -26.65 -25.11
N ALA A 222 17.76 -26.26 -26.26
CA ALA A 222 16.34 -25.95 -26.44
C ALA A 222 15.45 -27.19 -26.20
N ASN A 223 15.83 -28.33 -26.79
CA ASN A 223 15.13 -29.59 -26.54
C ASN A 223 15.23 -30.04 -25.07
N LEU A 224 16.38 -29.83 -24.42
CA LEU A 224 16.57 -30.12 -23.00
C LEU A 224 15.70 -29.21 -22.12
N GLY A 225 15.65 -27.90 -22.42
CA GLY A 225 14.85 -26.94 -21.68
C GLY A 225 13.36 -27.29 -21.72
N ALA A 226 12.84 -27.60 -22.91
CA ALA A 226 11.47 -28.11 -23.07
C ALA A 226 11.22 -29.38 -22.24
N CYS A 227 12.13 -30.37 -22.29
CA CYS A 227 12.00 -31.61 -21.52
C CYS A 227 12.02 -31.35 -20.00
N LEU A 228 12.88 -30.45 -19.52
CA LEU A 228 13.00 -30.11 -18.10
C LEU A 228 11.77 -29.36 -17.58
N CYS A 229 11.15 -28.49 -18.39
CA CYS A 229 9.91 -27.81 -18.02
C CYS A 229 8.75 -28.80 -17.81
N GLU A 230 8.61 -29.82 -18.66
CA GLU A 230 7.61 -30.89 -18.49
C GLU A 230 7.95 -31.77 -17.26
N VAL A 231 9.21 -32.23 -17.14
CA VAL A 231 9.66 -33.14 -16.07
C VAL A 231 9.65 -32.49 -14.67
N LEU A 232 9.78 -31.17 -14.61
CA LEU A 232 9.76 -30.38 -13.36
C LEU A 232 8.48 -29.53 -13.21
N GLN A 233 7.44 -29.75 -14.03
CA GLN A 233 6.22 -28.92 -14.03
C GLN A 233 5.63 -28.76 -12.62
N GLU A 234 5.41 -29.86 -11.89
CA GLU A 234 4.88 -29.82 -10.52
C GLU A 234 5.72 -28.96 -9.56
N GLN A 235 7.03 -28.81 -9.80
CA GLN A 235 7.92 -28.01 -8.95
C GLN A 235 7.97 -26.53 -9.39
N LEU A 236 7.83 -26.28 -10.69
CA LEU A 236 7.75 -24.95 -11.30
C LEU A 236 6.39 -24.28 -11.05
N GLU A 237 5.33 -25.06 -10.83
CA GLU A 237 3.98 -24.58 -10.50
C GLU A 237 3.64 -24.65 -9.01
N ALA A 238 4.44 -25.34 -8.19
CA ALA A 238 4.23 -25.39 -6.74
C ALA A 238 4.56 -24.07 -6.04
N LYS A 239 3.84 -23.78 -4.96
CA LYS A 239 4.26 -22.76 -3.99
C LYS A 239 5.59 -23.17 -3.36
N VAL A 240 6.63 -22.39 -3.64
CA VAL A 240 7.98 -22.63 -3.10
C VAL A 240 8.19 -21.98 -1.74
N PHE A 241 7.52 -20.86 -1.47
CA PHE A 241 7.69 -20.06 -0.25
C PHE A 241 7.11 -20.75 1.00
N PRO A 242 7.83 -20.82 2.13
CA PRO A 242 7.35 -21.49 3.35
C PRO A 242 6.32 -20.64 4.12
N GLU A 243 5.31 -21.29 4.73
CA GLU A 243 4.29 -20.63 5.56
C GLU A 243 4.87 -19.89 6.78
N THR A 244 6.01 -20.36 7.29
CA THR A 244 6.78 -19.73 8.37
C THR A 244 8.21 -19.55 7.91
N VAL A 245 8.66 -18.30 7.74
CA VAL A 245 10.02 -18.00 7.27
C VAL A 245 11.04 -18.16 8.41
N SER A 246 11.97 -19.09 8.23
CA SER A 246 13.19 -19.28 9.03
C SER A 246 14.35 -19.66 8.09
N GLN A 247 15.60 -19.63 8.58
CA GLN A 247 16.73 -20.09 7.78
C GLN A 247 16.56 -21.54 7.30
N GLU A 248 16.25 -22.45 8.23
CA GLU A 248 16.01 -23.89 7.97
C GLU A 248 14.91 -24.12 6.92
N THR A 249 13.77 -23.42 7.03
CA THR A 249 12.65 -23.57 6.07
C THR A 249 12.92 -22.93 4.71
N LEU A 250 13.75 -21.87 4.65
CA LEU A 250 14.23 -21.32 3.38
C LEU A 250 15.19 -22.31 2.71
N GLU A 251 16.13 -22.91 3.45
CA GLU A 251 17.07 -23.92 2.97
C GLU A 251 16.33 -25.18 2.44
N ASP A 252 15.38 -25.73 3.20
CA ASP A 252 14.48 -26.80 2.75
C ASP A 252 13.72 -26.42 1.46
N SER A 253 13.26 -25.17 1.36
CA SER A 253 12.48 -24.72 0.20
C SER A 253 13.28 -24.66 -1.10
N ILE A 254 14.58 -24.33 -1.01
CA ILE A 254 15.52 -24.31 -2.14
C ILE A 254 16.23 -25.66 -2.33
N GLY A 255 16.03 -26.63 -1.46
CA GLY A 255 16.48 -28.02 -1.61
C GLY A 255 15.71 -28.84 -2.66
N LYS A 256 15.14 -28.21 -3.71
CA LYS A 256 14.32 -28.89 -4.74
C LYS A 256 15.09 -29.01 -6.06
N PRO A 257 14.87 -30.07 -6.87
CA PRO A 257 15.61 -30.31 -8.11
C PRO A 257 15.75 -29.10 -9.05
N ILE A 258 14.70 -28.30 -9.27
CA ILE A 258 14.79 -27.08 -10.11
C ILE A 258 15.89 -26.10 -9.64
N PHE A 259 16.11 -25.98 -8.33
CA PHE A 259 17.11 -25.09 -7.75
C PHE A 259 18.54 -25.65 -7.84
N VAL A 260 18.74 -26.94 -8.16
CA VAL A 260 20.08 -27.52 -8.38
C VAL A 260 20.76 -26.88 -9.61
N LEU A 261 19.98 -26.57 -10.65
CA LEU A 261 20.45 -25.81 -11.81
C LEU A 261 20.83 -24.37 -11.44
N LEU A 262 19.98 -23.69 -10.67
CA LEU A 262 20.23 -22.31 -10.22
C LEU A 262 21.40 -22.22 -9.24
N ARG A 263 21.57 -23.22 -8.37
CA ARG A 263 22.74 -23.36 -7.49
C ARG A 263 24.03 -23.46 -8.29
N ASN A 264 24.12 -24.40 -9.23
CA ASN A 264 25.33 -24.57 -10.06
C ASN A 264 25.66 -23.29 -10.86
N LEU A 265 24.68 -22.55 -11.38
CA LEU A 265 24.91 -21.27 -12.06
C LEU A 265 25.53 -20.19 -11.14
N VAL A 266 25.11 -20.15 -9.87
CA VAL A 266 25.49 -19.15 -8.86
C VAL A 266 26.80 -19.51 -8.14
N GLU A 267 27.11 -20.81 -7.99
CA GLU A 267 28.37 -21.30 -7.41
C GLU A 267 29.56 -21.22 -8.37
N LEU A 268 29.31 -21.16 -9.69
CA LEU A 268 30.34 -20.91 -10.71
C LEU A 268 30.75 -19.43 -10.72
N SER A 269 32.06 -19.18 -10.65
CA SER A 269 32.64 -17.83 -10.74
C SER A 269 32.32 -17.15 -12.08
N ASP A 270 32.16 -15.83 -12.09
CA ASP A 270 31.69 -15.06 -13.26
C ASP A 270 32.59 -15.13 -14.50
N TYR A 271 33.84 -15.57 -14.34
CA TYR A 271 34.80 -15.76 -15.44
C TYR A 271 34.77 -17.18 -16.03
N ASP A 272 33.92 -18.07 -15.51
CA ASP A 272 33.79 -19.46 -15.96
C ASP A 272 32.85 -19.55 -17.18
N GLN A 273 33.41 -19.89 -18.33
CA GLN A 273 32.68 -19.94 -19.61
C GLN A 273 31.56 -21.00 -19.60
N ARG A 274 31.61 -21.97 -18.68
CA ARG A 274 30.59 -23.01 -18.51
C ARG A 274 29.27 -22.47 -17.91
N ARG A 275 29.23 -21.19 -17.47
CA ARG A 275 27.95 -20.50 -17.20
C ARG A 275 27.14 -20.28 -18.47
N ASN A 276 27.77 -20.14 -19.65
CA ASN A 276 27.05 -19.80 -20.89
C ASN A 276 26.03 -20.88 -21.31
N PRO A 277 26.36 -22.19 -21.36
CA PRO A 277 25.37 -23.24 -21.59
C PRO A 277 24.23 -23.27 -20.55
N LEU A 278 24.51 -22.94 -19.28
CA LEU A 278 23.47 -22.87 -18.24
C LEU A 278 22.54 -21.66 -18.42
N TYR A 279 23.07 -20.48 -18.78
CA TYR A 279 22.25 -19.32 -19.13
C TYR A 279 21.38 -19.58 -20.36
N THR A 280 21.94 -20.17 -21.43
CA THR A 280 21.19 -20.57 -22.63
C THR A 280 20.08 -21.57 -22.27
N LEU A 281 20.38 -22.60 -21.49
CA LEU A 281 19.39 -23.57 -21.03
C LEU A 281 18.26 -22.92 -20.22
N LEU A 282 18.58 -21.97 -19.34
CA LEU A 282 17.59 -21.25 -18.55
C LEU A 282 16.76 -20.27 -19.39
N ALA A 283 17.36 -19.65 -20.41
CA ALA A 283 16.64 -18.81 -21.37
C ALA A 283 15.62 -19.65 -22.16
N GLU A 284 16.03 -20.80 -22.67
CA GLU A 284 15.17 -21.78 -23.35
C GLU A 284 14.06 -22.29 -22.42
N MET A 285 14.38 -22.70 -21.19
CA MET A 285 13.38 -23.08 -20.17
C MET A 285 12.38 -21.95 -19.88
N HIS A 286 12.85 -20.69 -19.78
CA HIS A 286 11.97 -19.54 -19.58
C HIS A 286 10.96 -19.37 -20.75
N THR A 287 11.32 -19.71 -21.99
CA THR A 287 10.35 -19.62 -23.12
C THR A 287 9.12 -20.52 -22.92
N HIS A 288 9.30 -21.64 -22.21
CA HIS A 288 8.25 -22.59 -21.86
C HIS A 288 7.60 -22.29 -20.51
N GLN A 289 8.38 -21.79 -19.53
CA GLN A 289 7.91 -21.53 -18.16
C GLN A 289 8.41 -20.17 -17.63
N PRO A 290 7.66 -19.07 -17.85
CA PRO A 290 8.04 -17.73 -17.39
C PRO A 290 8.24 -17.60 -15.86
N ARG A 291 7.60 -18.45 -15.05
CA ARG A 291 7.77 -18.49 -13.57
C ARG A 291 9.24 -18.60 -13.13
N LEU A 292 10.10 -19.14 -13.98
CA LEU A 292 11.54 -19.28 -13.75
C LEU A 292 12.23 -17.93 -13.40
N GLY A 293 11.74 -16.80 -13.90
CA GLY A 293 12.30 -15.47 -13.60
C GLY A 293 12.19 -15.08 -12.12
N TYR A 294 10.98 -15.08 -11.55
CA TYR A 294 10.82 -14.82 -10.11
C TYR A 294 11.34 -15.96 -9.23
N LEU A 295 11.38 -17.21 -9.72
CA LEU A 295 12.02 -18.32 -9.00
C LEU A 295 13.54 -18.16 -8.91
N LEU A 296 14.20 -17.54 -9.90
CA LEU A 296 15.60 -17.15 -9.80
C LEU A 296 15.81 -16.02 -8.80
N LEU A 297 14.97 -14.97 -8.80
CA LEU A 297 14.98 -13.94 -7.76
C LEU A 297 14.78 -14.53 -6.35
N TYR A 298 13.88 -15.51 -6.20
CA TYR A 298 13.69 -16.24 -4.95
C TYR A 298 14.93 -17.00 -4.52
N TYR A 299 15.53 -17.80 -5.41
CA TYR A 299 16.74 -18.56 -5.11
C TYR A 299 17.90 -17.66 -4.68
N LEU A 300 18.12 -16.57 -5.42
CA LEU A 300 19.16 -15.59 -5.12
C LEU A 300 18.94 -14.91 -3.76
N GLN A 301 17.70 -14.52 -3.43
CA GLN A 301 17.43 -13.93 -2.13
C GLN A 301 17.52 -14.97 -0.99
N ALA A 302 16.92 -16.16 -1.12
CA ALA A 302 16.97 -17.20 -0.10
C ALA A 302 18.41 -17.63 0.22
N SER A 303 19.22 -17.89 -0.81
CA SER A 303 20.63 -18.25 -0.66
C SER A 303 21.55 -17.11 -0.17
N THR A 304 21.03 -15.90 0.06
CA THR A 304 21.76 -14.83 0.80
C THR A 304 21.36 -14.73 2.27
N VAL A 305 20.23 -15.30 2.68
CA VAL A 305 19.78 -15.30 4.08
C VAL A 305 20.56 -16.33 4.91
N SER A 306 21.00 -17.44 4.31
CA SER A 306 21.89 -18.41 4.95
C SER A 306 23.31 -17.89 5.20
N ASP A 307 23.75 -16.91 4.41
CA ASP A 307 25.13 -16.36 4.43
C ASP A 307 25.26 -15.12 5.35
N GLU A 308 24.87 -15.22 6.62
CA GLU A 308 25.01 -14.14 7.63
C GLU A 308 26.47 -13.91 8.11
N SER A 309 27.43 -13.84 7.18
CA SER A 309 28.82 -13.43 7.46
C SER A 309 29.05 -11.95 7.09
N GLU A 310 29.87 -11.21 7.84
CA GLU A 310 29.99 -9.74 7.64
C GLU A 310 30.57 -9.30 6.28
N ASN A 311 31.15 -10.22 5.48
CA ASN A 311 31.54 -9.95 4.08
C ASN A 311 30.35 -9.98 3.09
N SER A 312 29.14 -10.36 3.53
CA SER A 312 27.98 -10.69 2.69
C SER A 312 27.56 -9.61 1.68
N LYS A 313 27.73 -8.31 1.99
CA LYS A 313 27.23 -7.22 1.13
C LYS A 313 27.77 -7.23 -0.30
N ASN A 314 29.05 -7.54 -0.52
CA ASN A 314 29.56 -7.66 -1.89
C ASN A 314 29.00 -8.92 -2.56
N SER A 315 29.10 -10.07 -1.87
CA SER A 315 28.61 -11.36 -2.38
C SER A 315 27.12 -11.35 -2.76
N ARG A 316 26.31 -10.54 -2.07
CA ARG A 316 24.88 -10.35 -2.36
C ARG A 316 24.66 -9.59 -3.69
N ASN A 317 25.35 -8.48 -3.90
CA ASN A 317 25.36 -7.75 -5.17
C ASN A 317 25.88 -8.65 -6.32
N ASP A 318 26.96 -9.39 -6.07
CA ASP A 318 27.58 -10.31 -7.04
C ASP A 318 26.60 -11.43 -7.43
N LYS A 319 25.96 -12.09 -6.45
CA LYS A 319 24.88 -13.07 -6.69
C LYS A 319 23.73 -12.47 -7.51
N MET A 320 23.30 -11.25 -7.23
CA MET A 320 22.20 -10.62 -7.97
C MET A 320 22.58 -10.23 -9.41
N HIS A 321 23.87 -10.12 -9.74
CA HIS A 321 24.32 -9.94 -11.13
C HIS A 321 23.89 -11.12 -12.03
N THR A 322 23.77 -12.34 -11.48
CA THR A 322 23.27 -13.53 -12.19
C THR A 322 21.88 -13.33 -12.78
N TYR A 323 20.96 -12.65 -12.10
CA TYR A 323 19.63 -12.35 -12.64
C TYR A 323 19.69 -11.34 -13.79
N LYS A 324 20.62 -10.38 -13.73
CA LYS A 324 20.85 -9.45 -14.84
C LYS A 324 21.45 -10.17 -16.06
N GLU A 325 22.47 -11.01 -15.88
CA GLU A 325 23.03 -11.82 -16.97
C GLU A 325 21.98 -12.74 -17.60
N PHE A 326 21.07 -13.32 -16.79
CA PHE A 326 19.91 -14.07 -17.28
C PHE A 326 18.95 -13.19 -18.12
N CYS A 327 18.66 -11.95 -17.69
CA CYS A 327 17.86 -11.01 -18.50
C CYS A 327 18.55 -10.62 -19.81
N ASP A 328 19.86 -10.37 -19.77
CA ASP A 328 20.68 -10.04 -20.94
C ASP A 328 20.68 -11.23 -21.95
N ASN A 329 20.66 -12.50 -21.48
CA ASN A 329 20.52 -13.71 -22.32
C ASN A 329 19.10 -13.93 -22.87
N LEU A 330 18.07 -13.24 -22.35
CA LEU A 330 16.71 -13.27 -22.88
C LEU A 330 16.45 -12.23 -23.99
N ASP A 331 17.45 -11.45 -24.40
CA ASP A 331 17.31 -10.26 -25.26
C ASP A 331 16.28 -9.23 -24.71
N LYS A 332 16.05 -9.21 -23.39
CA LYS A 332 15.08 -8.34 -22.71
C LYS A 332 15.78 -7.30 -21.84
N LYS A 333 15.12 -6.15 -21.62
CA LYS A 333 15.60 -5.18 -20.64
C LYS A 333 15.26 -5.60 -19.22
N LEU A 334 16.19 -5.34 -18.29
CA LEU A 334 16.07 -5.68 -16.87
C LEU A 334 14.83 -5.04 -16.18
N ASP A 335 14.43 -3.84 -16.59
CA ASP A 335 13.23 -3.16 -16.08
C ASP A 335 11.94 -3.85 -16.55
N GLU A 336 11.90 -4.29 -17.80
CA GLU A 336 10.78 -5.07 -18.37
C GLU A 336 10.70 -6.48 -17.76
N CYS A 337 11.83 -7.13 -17.47
CA CYS A 337 11.88 -8.42 -16.77
C CYS A 337 11.38 -8.32 -15.33
N ILE A 338 11.94 -7.43 -14.51
CA ILE A 338 11.55 -7.29 -13.09
C ILE A 338 10.05 -7.00 -12.98
N LEU A 339 9.52 -6.11 -13.83
CA LEU A 339 8.10 -5.76 -13.83
C LEU A 339 7.18 -6.89 -14.32
N HIS A 340 7.67 -7.81 -15.16
CA HIS A 340 6.92 -9.00 -15.58
C HIS A 340 6.94 -10.08 -14.49
N ASP A 341 8.12 -10.37 -13.95
CA ASP A 341 8.33 -11.39 -12.92
C ASP A 341 7.60 -11.04 -11.62
N PHE A 342 7.55 -9.76 -11.23
CA PHE A 342 6.75 -9.30 -10.09
C PHE A 342 5.24 -9.43 -10.33
N LYS A 343 4.75 -9.36 -11.57
CA LYS A 343 3.32 -9.60 -11.88
C LYS A 343 2.96 -11.07 -11.80
N LEU A 344 3.79 -11.95 -12.39
CA LEU A 344 3.61 -13.40 -12.26
C LEU A 344 3.68 -13.83 -10.79
N CYS A 345 4.66 -13.29 -10.04
CA CYS A 345 4.78 -13.52 -8.61
C CYS A 345 3.57 -12.98 -7.81
N GLN A 346 2.95 -11.86 -8.21
CA GLN A 346 1.70 -11.38 -7.62
C GLN A 346 0.54 -12.35 -7.86
N GLU A 347 0.38 -12.84 -9.10
CA GLU A 347 -0.71 -13.73 -9.50
C GLU A 347 -0.60 -15.11 -8.81
N ASP A 348 0.62 -15.58 -8.58
CA ASP A 348 0.91 -16.90 -7.99
C ASP A 348 1.09 -16.89 -6.45
N ASP A 349 1.89 -15.95 -5.91
CA ASP A 349 2.20 -15.90 -4.48
C ASP A 349 2.55 -14.48 -3.96
N VAL A 350 1.50 -13.77 -3.54
CA VAL A 350 1.55 -12.49 -2.81
C VAL A 350 2.52 -12.49 -1.61
N GLN A 351 2.70 -13.61 -0.88
CA GLN A 351 3.61 -13.61 0.28
C GLN A 351 5.07 -13.58 -0.16
N LEU A 352 5.40 -14.37 -1.19
CA LEU A 352 6.70 -14.36 -1.84
C LEU A 352 7.03 -12.98 -2.45
N LEU A 353 6.07 -12.35 -3.14
CA LEU A 353 6.23 -11.00 -3.70
C LEU A 353 6.60 -9.97 -2.62
N CYS A 354 5.84 -9.92 -1.53
CA CYS A 354 6.06 -8.98 -0.44
C CYS A 354 7.40 -9.22 0.30
N TRP A 355 7.89 -10.46 0.33
CA TRP A 355 9.20 -10.82 0.88
C TRP A 355 10.36 -10.49 -0.08
N LEU A 356 10.15 -10.63 -1.40
CA LEU A 356 11.13 -10.26 -2.44
C LEU A 356 11.27 -8.75 -2.65
N ALA A 357 10.20 -7.97 -2.46
CA ALA A 357 10.22 -6.54 -2.74
C ALA A 357 11.37 -5.77 -2.03
N PRO A 358 11.63 -5.94 -0.72
CA PRO A 358 12.79 -5.32 -0.07
C PRO A 358 14.15 -5.64 -0.69
N ALA A 359 14.31 -6.82 -1.29
CA ALA A 359 15.53 -7.19 -1.99
C ALA A 359 15.66 -6.40 -3.30
N VAL A 360 14.65 -6.47 -4.17
CA VAL A 360 14.67 -5.81 -5.48
C VAL A 360 14.83 -4.29 -5.38
N TYR A 361 14.21 -3.65 -4.37
CA TYR A 361 14.41 -2.22 -4.12
C TYR A 361 15.85 -1.86 -3.70
N ASN A 362 16.54 -2.75 -2.99
CA ASN A 362 17.92 -2.53 -2.53
C ASN A 362 18.98 -2.90 -3.59
N GLU A 363 18.77 -3.96 -4.37
CA GLU A 363 19.72 -4.39 -5.42
C GLU A 363 19.56 -3.59 -6.73
N PHE A 364 18.31 -3.21 -7.08
CA PHE A 364 18.00 -2.52 -8.34
C PHE A 364 17.38 -1.11 -8.13
N PRO A 365 17.96 -0.23 -7.29
CA PRO A 365 17.34 1.05 -6.93
C PRO A 365 17.10 1.97 -8.14
N ASN A 366 17.99 1.92 -9.14
CA ASN A 366 17.88 2.70 -10.39
C ASN A 366 16.70 2.29 -11.29
N ILE A 367 16.02 1.19 -10.97
CA ILE A 367 14.85 0.65 -11.71
C ILE A 367 13.62 0.69 -10.80
N ALA A 368 13.76 0.24 -9.55
CA ALA A 368 12.66 0.09 -8.61
C ALA A 368 12.19 1.43 -7.99
N ILE A 369 13.11 2.34 -7.68
CA ILE A 369 12.76 3.61 -7.02
C ILE A 369 12.28 4.62 -8.06
N GLY A 370 11.01 5.02 -7.93
CA GLY A 370 10.38 5.98 -8.83
C GLY A 370 9.45 5.36 -9.89
N ASP A 371 9.54 4.04 -10.14
CA ASP A 371 8.54 3.37 -10.96
C ASP A 371 7.24 3.18 -10.17
N ALA A 372 6.16 3.77 -10.70
CA ALA A 372 4.86 3.73 -10.06
C ALA A 372 4.16 2.37 -10.22
N ASN A 373 4.53 1.56 -11.22
CA ASN A 373 3.92 0.26 -11.46
C ASN A 373 4.45 -0.77 -10.46
N LEU A 374 5.77 -0.85 -10.26
CA LEU A 374 6.40 -1.75 -9.29
C LEU A 374 5.93 -1.45 -7.87
N LEU A 375 5.82 -0.16 -7.51
CA LEU A 375 5.26 0.23 -6.22
C LEU A 375 3.77 -0.11 -6.11
N HIS A 376 2.99 0.06 -7.19
CA HIS A 376 1.58 -0.34 -7.21
C HIS A 376 1.42 -1.85 -6.93
N LEU A 377 2.20 -2.71 -7.59
CA LEU A 377 2.20 -4.16 -7.34
C LEU A 377 2.46 -4.50 -5.87
N VAL A 378 3.38 -3.78 -5.20
CA VAL A 378 3.64 -3.98 -3.77
C VAL A 378 2.45 -3.50 -2.92
N VAL A 379 1.96 -2.27 -3.09
CA VAL A 379 0.89 -1.74 -2.23
C VAL A 379 -0.48 -2.40 -2.45
N SER A 380 -0.69 -3.03 -3.61
CA SER A 380 -1.87 -3.87 -3.91
C SER A 380 -1.82 -5.26 -3.27
N SER A 381 -0.65 -5.67 -2.76
CA SER A 381 -0.38 -7.04 -2.32
C SER A 381 -0.11 -7.17 -0.83
N VAL A 382 0.46 -6.14 -0.19
CA VAL A 382 0.77 -6.17 1.25
C VAL A 382 -0.48 -6.28 2.12
N ASP A 383 -0.43 -7.10 3.17
CA ASP A 383 -1.33 -6.97 4.31
C ASP A 383 -0.83 -5.90 5.32
N ALA A 384 -1.59 -5.66 6.38
CA ALA A 384 -1.23 -4.67 7.40
C ALA A 384 0.05 -4.99 8.19
N ARG A 385 0.42 -6.28 8.33
CA ARG A 385 1.66 -6.73 8.98
C ARG A 385 2.85 -6.58 8.04
N GLN A 386 2.68 -6.92 6.77
CA GLN A 386 3.69 -6.73 5.73
C GLN A 386 3.98 -5.23 5.53
N LEU A 387 2.94 -4.39 5.48
CA LEU A 387 3.09 -2.93 5.47
C LEU A 387 3.87 -2.43 6.71
N GLN A 388 3.53 -2.92 7.91
CA GLN A 388 4.26 -2.58 9.13
C GLN A 388 5.74 -2.98 9.03
N GLU A 389 6.06 -4.14 8.48
CA GLU A 389 7.46 -4.57 8.30
C GLU A 389 8.21 -3.69 7.30
N LEU A 390 7.60 -3.35 6.16
CA LEU A 390 8.18 -2.40 5.19
C LEU A 390 8.44 -1.03 5.84
N VAL A 391 7.48 -0.51 6.60
CA VAL A 391 7.63 0.75 7.36
C VAL A 391 8.77 0.65 8.38
N CYS A 392 8.89 -0.47 9.11
CA CYS A 392 10.01 -0.69 10.04
C CYS A 392 11.36 -0.70 9.31
N ARG A 393 11.49 -1.42 8.18
CA ARG A 393 12.73 -1.47 7.38
C ARG A 393 13.11 -0.09 6.83
N VAL A 394 12.12 0.69 6.37
CA VAL A 394 12.32 2.09 5.93
C VAL A 394 12.81 2.98 7.08
N VAL A 395 12.15 2.94 8.25
CA VAL A 395 12.53 3.77 9.42
C VAL A 395 13.90 3.37 10.00
N GLN A 396 14.30 2.10 9.84
CA GLN A 396 15.66 1.63 10.15
C GLN A 396 16.73 2.08 9.13
N GLY A 397 16.33 2.60 7.97
CA GLY A 397 17.24 2.89 6.86
C GLY A 397 17.79 1.64 6.16
N SER A 398 17.15 0.46 6.34
CA SER A 398 17.53 -0.80 5.70
C SER A 398 16.79 -1.06 4.37
N LEU A 399 15.89 -0.15 3.98
CA LEU A 399 15.11 -0.18 2.75
C LEU A 399 14.78 1.24 2.29
N VAL A 400 14.87 1.52 0.98
CA VAL A 400 14.40 2.78 0.37
C VAL A 400 13.47 2.45 -0.80
N ILE A 401 12.23 2.93 -0.73
CA ILE A 401 11.19 2.77 -1.76
C ILE A 401 10.89 4.11 -2.46
N LEU A 402 11.04 5.23 -1.74
CA LEU A 402 10.66 6.57 -2.20
C LEU A 402 11.84 7.55 -2.14
N GLN A 403 11.92 8.42 -3.15
CA GLN A 403 12.85 9.56 -3.22
C GLN A 403 12.09 10.82 -3.66
N GLU A 404 12.55 12.00 -3.22
CA GLU A 404 11.82 13.26 -3.41
C GLU A 404 11.61 13.63 -4.89
N ASP A 405 12.61 13.38 -5.72
CA ASP A 405 12.67 13.73 -7.14
C ASP A 405 11.77 12.85 -8.03
N SER A 406 11.42 11.64 -7.58
CA SER A 406 10.42 10.79 -8.25
C SER A 406 9.01 10.84 -7.61
N LEU A 407 8.90 11.31 -6.36
CA LEU A 407 7.65 11.30 -5.58
C LEU A 407 6.46 11.96 -6.29
N GLN A 408 6.65 13.08 -7.00
CA GLN A 408 5.56 13.75 -7.74
C GLN A 408 4.96 12.91 -8.88
N ASN A 409 5.73 11.97 -9.46
CA ASN A 409 5.21 11.02 -10.44
C ASN A 409 4.29 10.01 -9.74
N ILE A 410 4.80 9.36 -8.70
CA ILE A 410 4.09 8.38 -7.88
C ILE A 410 2.79 8.97 -7.31
N LEU A 411 2.85 10.15 -6.68
CA LEU A 411 1.68 10.85 -6.14
C LEU A 411 0.65 11.31 -7.18
N THR A 412 1.01 11.33 -8.47
CA THR A 412 0.07 11.63 -9.56
C THR A 412 -0.56 10.35 -10.10
N ALA A 413 0.20 9.25 -10.19
CA ALA A 413 -0.31 7.94 -10.57
C ALA A 413 -1.26 7.35 -9.51
N SER A 414 -0.94 7.51 -8.23
CA SER A 414 -1.68 6.90 -7.12
C SER A 414 -3.06 7.49 -6.86
N LEU A 415 -3.42 8.60 -7.51
CA LEU A 415 -4.78 9.13 -7.49
C LEU A 415 -5.82 8.21 -8.16
N MET A 416 -5.34 7.20 -8.92
CA MET A 416 -6.16 6.16 -9.55
C MET A 416 -6.09 4.80 -8.81
N TRP A 417 -5.34 4.71 -7.70
CA TRP A 417 -5.20 3.48 -6.90
C TRP A 417 -6.35 3.34 -5.89
N GLU A 418 -6.60 2.13 -5.42
CA GLU A 418 -7.64 1.85 -4.43
C GLU A 418 -7.35 2.51 -3.07
N THR A 419 -8.39 2.67 -2.24
CA THR A 419 -8.31 3.29 -0.91
C THR A 419 -7.19 2.72 -0.04
N PHE A 420 -7.03 1.38 -0.02
CA PHE A 420 -5.99 0.74 0.79
C PHE A 420 -4.59 0.95 0.21
N GLU A 421 -4.43 0.83 -1.11
CA GLU A 421 -3.19 1.07 -1.85
C GLU A 421 -2.67 2.50 -1.61
N GLN A 422 -3.57 3.50 -1.65
CA GLN A 422 -3.24 4.88 -1.30
C GLN A 422 -2.85 5.02 0.19
N VAL A 423 -3.56 4.38 1.12
CA VAL A 423 -3.20 4.41 2.55
C VAL A 423 -1.81 3.81 2.78
N CYS A 424 -1.48 2.67 2.15
CA CYS A 424 -0.16 2.06 2.17
C CYS A 424 0.93 3.02 1.67
N LEU A 425 0.70 3.66 0.51
CA LEU A 425 1.61 4.68 -0.01
C LEU A 425 1.84 5.81 0.98
N TRP A 426 0.78 6.36 1.60
CA TRP A 426 0.92 7.47 2.54
C TRP A 426 1.61 7.08 3.85
N GLN A 427 1.50 5.83 4.29
CA GLN A 427 2.35 5.31 5.39
C GLN A 427 3.82 5.28 4.98
N LEU A 428 4.14 4.81 3.76
CA LEU A 428 5.51 4.79 3.24
C LEU A 428 6.07 6.21 3.05
N VAL A 429 5.29 7.16 2.55
CA VAL A 429 5.67 8.59 2.43
C VAL A 429 6.02 9.18 3.81
N SER A 430 5.23 8.86 4.84
CA SER A 430 5.50 9.28 6.23
C SER A 430 6.74 8.59 6.80
N ALA A 431 6.93 7.29 6.53
CA ALA A 431 8.08 6.51 7.01
C ALA A 431 9.41 7.06 6.47
N HIS A 432 9.46 7.48 5.20
CA HIS A 432 10.63 8.13 4.61
C HIS A 432 10.81 9.60 5.06
N SER A 433 9.91 10.16 5.88
CA SER A 433 9.95 11.57 6.34
C SER A 433 10.00 12.60 5.18
N MET A 434 9.29 12.33 4.08
CA MET A 434 9.29 13.16 2.86
C MET A 434 8.81 14.60 3.13
N SER A 435 9.46 15.60 2.52
CA SER A 435 9.11 17.00 2.77
C SER A 435 7.72 17.36 2.25
N ILE A 436 6.94 18.07 3.06
CA ILE A 436 5.66 18.67 2.62
C ILE A 436 5.83 19.56 1.38
N SER A 437 7.01 20.20 1.22
CA SER A 437 7.35 21.06 0.08
C SER A 437 7.37 20.28 -1.24
N THR A 438 7.81 19.03 -1.19
CA THR A 438 7.89 18.09 -2.32
C THR A 438 6.51 17.53 -2.68
N ILE A 439 5.62 17.41 -1.70
CA ILE A 439 4.26 16.85 -1.85
C ILE A 439 3.26 17.90 -2.36
N ILE A 440 3.32 19.12 -1.82
CA ILE A 440 2.33 20.19 -2.00
C ILE A 440 1.96 20.55 -3.46
N PRO A 441 2.83 20.45 -4.49
CA PRO A 441 2.43 20.67 -5.88
C PRO A 441 1.26 19.80 -6.37
N VAL A 442 1.00 18.64 -5.76
CA VAL A 442 -0.15 17.78 -6.09
C VAL A 442 -1.48 18.36 -5.58
N LEU A 443 -1.46 19.18 -4.52
CA LEU A 443 -2.65 19.62 -3.77
C LEU A 443 -3.69 20.38 -4.62
N THR A 444 -3.24 21.04 -5.68
CA THR A 444 -4.11 21.78 -6.62
C THR A 444 -4.84 20.88 -7.61
N LYS A 445 -4.46 19.60 -7.73
CA LYS A 445 -5.11 18.58 -8.56
C LYS A 445 -6.24 17.85 -7.83
N LEU A 446 -6.23 17.85 -6.48
CA LEU A 446 -7.07 16.95 -5.67
C LEU A 446 -8.51 17.47 -5.50
N ASP A 447 -9.46 16.87 -6.21
CA ASP A 447 -10.88 16.97 -5.87
C ASP A 447 -11.17 16.41 -4.46
N PHE A 448 -12.12 17.01 -3.74
CA PHE A 448 -12.46 16.67 -2.36
C PHE A 448 -13.26 15.37 -2.21
N ALA A 449 -14.11 15.02 -3.18
CA ALA A 449 -14.91 13.79 -3.11
C ALA A 449 -14.13 12.56 -3.61
N SER A 450 -13.16 12.77 -4.50
CA SER A 450 -12.49 11.71 -5.25
C SER A 450 -11.11 11.28 -4.72
N HIS A 451 -10.52 12.05 -3.79
CA HIS A 451 -9.15 11.80 -3.27
C HIS A 451 -9.08 11.95 -1.75
N ALA A 452 -9.98 11.28 -1.03
CA ALA A 452 -10.16 11.43 0.40
C ALA A 452 -8.90 11.02 1.19
N GLU A 453 -8.20 9.99 0.72
CA GLU A 453 -6.99 9.41 1.28
C GLU A 453 -5.83 10.41 1.21
N ALA A 454 -5.52 10.90 0.00
CA ALA A 454 -4.49 11.90 -0.23
C ALA A 454 -4.76 13.22 0.50
N LEU A 455 -6.00 13.69 0.52
CA LEU A 455 -6.36 14.90 1.27
C LEU A 455 -6.30 14.68 2.78
N THR A 456 -6.62 13.48 3.29
CA THR A 456 -6.46 13.16 4.72
C THR A 456 -4.99 13.14 5.12
N ALA A 457 -4.13 12.49 4.34
CA ALA A 457 -2.69 12.44 4.60
C ALA A 457 -2.05 13.84 4.56
N ILE A 458 -2.31 14.62 3.50
CA ILE A 458 -1.75 15.99 3.37
C ILE A 458 -2.30 16.93 4.47
N LEU A 459 -3.55 16.76 4.92
CA LEU A 459 -4.09 17.52 6.05
C LEU A 459 -3.33 17.23 7.35
N LEU A 460 -3.06 15.94 7.63
CA LEU A 460 -2.32 15.53 8.83
C LEU A 460 -0.86 16.01 8.80
N MET A 461 -0.21 15.99 7.63
CA MET A 461 1.14 16.56 7.46
C MET A 461 1.13 18.10 7.64
N LEU A 462 0.21 18.82 6.99
CA LEU A 462 0.10 20.27 7.12
C LEU A 462 -0.22 20.72 8.55
N GLN A 463 -0.90 19.89 9.35
CA GLN A 463 -1.15 20.19 10.76
C GLN A 463 0.13 20.24 11.60
N GLN A 464 1.16 19.45 11.28
CA GLN A 464 2.46 19.47 12.00
C GLN A 464 3.38 20.59 11.52
N GLU A 465 3.05 21.24 10.42
CA GLU A 465 3.89 22.23 9.75
C GLU A 465 3.56 23.66 10.16
N ARG A 466 4.60 24.48 10.31
CA ARG A 466 4.42 25.92 10.58
C ARG A 466 3.97 26.64 9.29
N PRO A 467 2.95 27.51 9.32
CA PRO A 467 2.51 28.23 8.13
C PRO A 467 3.64 29.11 7.55
N THR A 468 3.88 28.95 6.25
CA THR A 468 4.83 29.75 5.46
C THR A 468 4.08 30.49 4.33
N PRO A 469 4.66 31.54 3.72
CA PRO A 469 4.07 32.21 2.56
C PRO A 469 3.76 31.23 1.41
N GLU A 470 4.62 30.24 1.21
CA GLU A 470 4.55 29.22 0.15
C GLU A 470 3.44 28.20 0.43
N LEU A 471 3.40 27.62 1.63
CA LEU A 471 2.38 26.64 2.01
C LEU A 471 0.98 27.28 2.03
N LEU A 472 0.84 28.47 2.62
CA LEU A 472 -0.43 29.21 2.65
C LEU A 472 -0.90 29.55 1.23
N LYS A 473 0.03 29.95 0.35
CA LYS A 473 -0.26 30.26 -1.05
C LYS A 473 -0.83 29.05 -1.79
N GLU A 474 -0.30 27.84 -1.61
CA GLU A 474 -0.85 26.65 -2.28
C GLU A 474 -2.10 26.08 -1.63
N VAL A 475 -2.23 26.15 -0.30
CA VAL A 475 -3.48 25.81 0.39
C VAL A 475 -4.62 26.70 -0.10
N LEU A 476 -4.38 28.01 -0.24
CA LEU A 476 -5.35 28.95 -0.82
C LEU A 476 -5.42 28.91 -2.36
N SER A 477 -4.49 28.26 -3.05
CA SER A 477 -4.59 28.00 -4.50
C SER A 477 -5.73 27.02 -4.83
N ARG A 478 -6.14 26.13 -3.90
CA ARG A 478 -7.32 25.26 -4.07
C ARG A 478 -8.57 26.08 -4.35
N ASP A 479 -9.46 25.56 -5.20
CA ASP A 479 -10.75 26.21 -5.46
C ASP A 479 -11.66 26.24 -4.23
N VAL A 480 -12.59 27.20 -4.22
CA VAL A 480 -13.60 27.32 -3.16
C VAL A 480 -14.69 26.29 -3.44
N GLY A 481 -14.43 25.05 -3.01
CA GLY A 481 -15.35 23.92 -3.17
C GLY A 481 -16.68 24.09 -2.42
N PRO A 482 -17.60 23.12 -2.57
CA PRO A 482 -18.89 23.12 -1.87
C PRO A 482 -18.70 23.16 -0.35
N ASN A 483 -19.76 23.51 0.39
CA ASN A 483 -19.69 23.66 1.85
C ASN A 483 -19.21 22.41 2.63
N CYS A 484 -19.24 21.23 2.00
CA CYS A 484 -18.67 19.99 2.53
C CYS A 484 -17.16 19.81 2.30
N ASP A 485 -16.50 20.51 1.36
CA ASP A 485 -15.03 20.55 1.30
C ASP A 485 -14.53 21.36 2.50
N LEU A 486 -14.15 20.66 3.57
CA LEU A 486 -13.62 21.26 4.78
C LEU A 486 -12.09 21.37 4.77
N PHE A 487 -11.38 20.90 3.73
CA PHE A 487 -9.92 20.76 3.77
C PHE A 487 -9.21 22.09 4.08
N VAL A 488 -9.47 23.13 3.27
CA VAL A 488 -8.80 24.44 3.44
C VAL A 488 -9.18 25.08 4.77
N VAL A 489 -10.44 24.91 5.20
CA VAL A 489 -10.92 25.44 6.49
C VAL A 489 -10.23 24.72 7.65
N SER A 490 -10.06 23.39 7.59
CA SER A 490 -9.39 22.60 8.61
C SER A 490 -7.90 22.95 8.75
N VAL A 491 -7.16 23.10 7.64
CA VAL A 491 -5.75 23.54 7.67
C VAL A 491 -5.62 24.92 8.32
N LEU A 492 -6.43 25.89 7.87
CA LEU A 492 -6.39 27.25 8.41
C LEU A 492 -6.85 27.30 9.88
N MET A 493 -7.84 26.49 10.28
CA MET A 493 -8.26 26.35 11.68
C MET A 493 -7.20 25.70 12.57
N ALA A 494 -6.41 24.76 12.06
CA ALA A 494 -5.30 24.16 12.79
C ALA A 494 -4.19 25.20 13.03
N TRP A 495 -3.68 25.82 11.95
CA TRP A 495 -2.68 26.89 12.06
C TRP A 495 -3.15 28.08 12.91
N CYS A 496 -4.44 28.42 12.90
CA CYS A 496 -4.99 29.50 13.72
C CYS A 496 -5.01 29.17 15.24
N ARG A 497 -4.84 27.92 15.67
CA ARG A 497 -4.77 27.56 17.09
C ARG A 497 -3.38 27.78 17.70
N GLU A 498 -2.33 27.65 16.89
CA GLU A 498 -0.93 27.63 17.35
C GLU A 498 -0.13 28.81 16.82
N TYR A 499 -0.55 29.41 15.70
CA TYR A 499 0.19 30.42 14.95
C TYR A 499 -0.71 31.59 14.48
N GLU A 500 -1.72 31.99 15.27
CA GLU A 500 -2.76 32.97 14.88
C GLU A 500 -2.17 34.27 14.27
N ASP A 501 -1.23 34.93 14.95
CA ASP A 501 -0.61 36.17 14.48
C ASP A 501 0.18 35.99 13.17
N ILE A 502 0.96 34.91 13.06
CA ILE A 502 1.76 34.59 11.88
C ILE A 502 0.85 34.31 10.68
N LEU A 503 -0.22 33.54 10.90
CA LEU A 503 -1.21 33.24 9.88
C LEU A 503 -1.94 34.52 9.43
N ALA A 504 -2.26 35.42 10.36
CA ALA A 504 -2.86 36.72 10.07
C ALA A 504 -1.95 37.60 9.21
N GLU A 505 -0.66 37.72 9.54
CA GLU A 505 0.31 38.46 8.73
C GLU A 505 0.46 37.88 7.32
N LEU A 506 0.57 36.56 7.20
CA LEU A 506 0.72 35.87 5.91
C LEU A 506 -0.52 36.01 5.02
N ILE A 507 -1.73 35.86 5.58
CA ILE A 507 -3.00 36.09 4.87
C ILE A 507 -3.12 37.56 4.45
N ALA A 508 -2.85 38.49 5.37
CA ALA A 508 -2.93 39.93 5.12
C ALA A 508 -1.97 40.36 4.00
N ALA A 509 -0.72 39.87 4.02
CA ALA A 509 0.27 40.13 2.98
C ALA A 509 -0.16 39.53 1.62
N LEU A 510 -0.62 38.27 1.62
CA LEU A 510 -1.06 37.59 0.40
C LEU A 510 -2.25 38.32 -0.24
N LEU A 511 -3.30 38.63 0.53
CA LEU A 511 -4.50 39.35 0.07
C LEU A 511 -4.15 40.76 -0.43
N SER A 512 -3.36 41.52 0.32
CA SER A 512 -2.93 42.88 -0.04
C SER A 512 -2.04 42.88 -1.31
N SER A 513 -1.31 41.79 -1.58
CA SER A 513 -0.54 41.61 -2.81
C SER A 513 -1.39 41.19 -4.03
N ARG A 514 -2.69 40.92 -3.86
CA ARG A 514 -3.65 40.66 -4.95
C ARG A 514 -4.62 41.81 -5.17
N CYS A 515 -4.90 42.61 -4.14
CA CYS A 515 -5.76 43.79 -4.22
C CYS A 515 -4.96 45.03 -4.66
N PRO A 516 -5.16 45.58 -5.87
CA PRO A 516 -4.34 46.68 -6.36
C PRO A 516 -4.53 47.95 -5.51
N ALA A 517 -3.47 48.37 -4.81
CA ALA A 517 -3.44 49.66 -4.12
C ALA A 517 -3.81 50.79 -5.11
N VAL A 518 -4.75 51.65 -4.69
CA VAL A 518 -5.53 52.58 -5.54
C VAL A 518 -4.70 53.18 -6.68
N ALA A 519 -4.96 52.70 -7.90
CA ALA A 519 -4.09 52.96 -9.03
C ALA A 519 -4.12 54.43 -9.46
N SER A 520 -3.04 55.17 -9.18
CA SER A 520 -2.84 56.51 -9.74
C SER A 520 -3.01 56.48 -11.27
N PRO A 521 -3.82 57.36 -11.90
CA PRO A 521 -4.50 57.03 -13.16
C PRO A 521 -3.62 56.78 -14.41
N ASN A 522 -2.32 57.03 -14.35
CA ASN A 522 -1.43 57.14 -15.50
C ASN A 522 -0.58 55.90 -15.82
N LYS A 523 -0.95 54.69 -15.35
CA LYS A 523 -0.31 53.42 -15.77
C LYS A 523 -1.31 52.31 -16.11
N ARG A 524 -1.96 52.44 -17.27
CA ARG A 524 -2.42 51.26 -18.05
C ARG A 524 -1.21 50.42 -18.46
N LYS A 525 -0.78 49.48 -17.62
CA LYS A 525 0.22 48.46 -17.98
C LYS A 525 -0.54 47.25 -18.52
N ARG A 526 -0.10 46.73 -19.68
CA ARG A 526 -0.75 45.61 -20.38
C ARG A 526 -0.95 44.40 -19.45
N ALA A 527 -2.12 43.76 -19.56
CA ALA A 527 -2.24 42.35 -19.17
C ALA A 527 -1.22 41.55 -19.98
N GLY A 528 -0.28 40.90 -19.28
CA GLY A 528 0.76 40.08 -19.89
C GLY A 528 0.46 38.61 -19.63
N THR A 529 0.56 37.78 -20.65
CA THR A 529 0.21 36.35 -20.63
C THR A 529 1.24 35.50 -19.88
N ARG A 530 1.29 35.67 -18.56
CA ARG A 530 1.71 34.67 -17.57
C ARG A 530 0.81 34.84 -16.35
N ALA A 531 -0.24 34.03 -16.24
CA ALA A 531 -0.96 33.89 -14.98
C ALA A 531 0.01 33.27 -13.96
N SER A 532 0.30 33.98 -12.87
CA SER A 532 1.11 33.43 -11.78
C SER A 532 0.33 32.33 -11.07
N ALA A 533 0.99 31.21 -10.75
CA ALA A 533 0.44 30.15 -9.91
C ALA A 533 0.28 30.63 -8.46
N ALA A 534 -0.77 31.42 -8.21
CA ALA A 534 -1.14 31.99 -6.93
C ALA A 534 -2.62 32.39 -6.97
N PRO A 535 -3.36 32.31 -5.85
CA PRO A 535 -4.80 32.57 -5.85
C PRO A 535 -5.17 34.01 -6.18
N SER A 536 -6.38 34.18 -6.73
CA SER A 536 -7.01 35.48 -6.92
C SER A 536 -7.49 36.05 -5.59
N ALA A 537 -7.67 37.38 -5.51
CA ALA A 537 -8.25 38.01 -4.32
C ALA A 537 -9.63 37.43 -3.97
N GLU A 538 -10.44 37.09 -4.98
CA GLU A 538 -11.76 36.48 -4.82
C GLU A 538 -11.71 35.06 -4.23
N ARG A 539 -10.75 34.22 -4.66
CA ARG A 539 -10.52 32.88 -4.09
C ARG A 539 -10.08 32.97 -2.63
N ILE A 540 -9.21 33.93 -2.29
CA ILE A 540 -8.81 34.20 -0.89
C ILE A 540 -10.02 34.66 -0.06
N LEU A 541 -10.82 35.62 -0.54
CA LEU A 541 -12.01 36.13 0.16
C LEU A 541 -13.07 35.03 0.36
N GLY A 542 -13.25 34.13 -0.60
CA GLY A 542 -14.15 32.98 -0.47
C GLY A 542 -13.74 32.01 0.62
N HIS A 543 -12.46 31.65 0.70
CA HIS A 543 -11.94 30.83 1.82
C HIS A 543 -12.05 31.56 3.16
N LEU A 544 -11.85 32.88 3.21
CA LEU A 544 -12.01 33.69 4.43
C LEU A 544 -13.47 33.81 4.91
N ASP A 545 -14.46 33.94 4.02
CA ASP A 545 -15.87 33.96 4.46
C ASP A 545 -16.32 32.59 5.02
N ARG A 546 -15.75 31.48 4.52
CA ARG A 546 -15.96 30.13 5.07
C ARG A 546 -15.28 29.92 6.43
N LEU A 547 -14.06 30.44 6.60
CA LEU A 547 -13.31 30.37 7.87
C LEU A 547 -13.95 31.25 8.99
N ARG A 548 -14.68 32.30 8.59
CA ARG A 548 -15.23 33.37 9.43
C ARG A 548 -15.93 32.96 10.73
N THR A 549 -16.63 31.83 10.74
CA THR A 549 -17.35 31.37 11.94
C THR A 549 -16.45 30.82 13.02
N GLY A 550 -15.27 30.29 12.67
CA GLY A 550 -14.32 29.68 13.61
C GLY A 550 -13.29 30.67 14.18
N THR A 551 -12.75 31.58 13.38
CA THR A 551 -11.58 32.41 13.74
C THR A 551 -11.92 33.87 14.06
N ARG A 552 -12.93 34.12 14.90
CA ARG A 552 -13.39 35.50 15.22
C ARG A 552 -12.33 36.43 15.85
N HIS A 553 -11.19 35.91 16.28
CA HIS A 553 -10.08 36.69 16.84
C HIS A 553 -9.10 37.13 15.74
N LEU A 554 -8.67 36.22 14.86
CA LEU A 554 -7.92 36.48 13.62
C LEU A 554 -8.38 37.75 12.86
N TYR A 555 -9.68 37.94 12.65
CA TYR A 555 -10.21 39.11 11.93
C TYR A 555 -10.08 40.44 12.69
N LYS A 556 -9.90 40.43 14.02
CA LYS A 556 -9.70 41.64 14.83
C LYS A 556 -8.26 42.14 14.81
N LEU A 557 -7.32 41.32 14.35
CA LEU A 557 -5.92 41.69 14.28
C LEU A 557 -5.73 42.84 13.27
N ASP A 558 -4.98 43.86 13.70
CA ASP A 558 -4.69 45.10 12.96
C ASP A 558 -4.32 44.87 11.49
N VAL A 559 -3.53 43.82 11.22
CA VAL A 559 -3.06 43.45 9.88
C VAL A 559 -4.20 42.92 8.99
N MET A 560 -5.12 42.13 9.57
CA MET A 560 -6.29 41.58 8.87
C MET A 560 -7.35 42.64 8.62
N GLN A 561 -7.59 43.54 9.60
CA GLN A 561 -8.47 44.70 9.41
C GLN A 561 -8.02 45.56 8.23
N LYS A 562 -6.73 45.95 8.19
CA LYS A 562 -6.17 46.78 7.12
C LYS A 562 -6.20 46.07 5.76
N ALA A 563 -5.91 44.77 5.71
CA ALA A 563 -5.98 43.97 4.48
C ALA A 563 -7.42 43.81 3.96
N LEU A 564 -8.42 43.62 4.84
CA LEU A 564 -9.82 43.53 4.46
C LEU A 564 -10.39 44.89 4.03
N GLN A 565 -10.02 46.00 4.67
CA GLN A 565 -10.34 47.35 4.21
C GLN A 565 -9.79 47.61 2.80
N GLN A 566 -8.51 47.26 2.55
CA GLN A 566 -7.90 47.36 1.21
C GLN A 566 -8.66 46.49 0.20
N ALA A 567 -8.99 45.24 0.54
CA ALA A 567 -9.72 44.33 -0.34
C ALA A 567 -11.14 44.85 -0.65
N GLN A 568 -11.88 45.32 0.35
CA GLN A 568 -13.22 45.89 0.19
C GLN A 568 -13.20 47.11 -0.75
N SER A 569 -12.18 47.96 -0.63
CA SER A 569 -11.99 49.14 -1.50
C SER A 569 -11.69 48.78 -2.97
N ALA A 570 -11.07 47.62 -3.20
CA ALA A 570 -10.72 47.10 -4.52
C ALA A 570 -11.81 46.22 -5.16
N CYS A 571 -12.80 45.76 -4.38
CA CYS A 571 -13.89 44.91 -4.86
C CYS A 571 -14.92 45.66 -5.71
N SER A 572 -15.50 44.94 -6.69
CA SER A 572 -16.74 45.33 -7.35
C SER A 572 -17.94 45.23 -6.39
N ASP A 573 -19.04 45.91 -6.70
CA ASP A 573 -20.21 45.93 -5.80
C ASP A 573 -20.92 44.57 -5.73
N SER A 574 -20.82 43.74 -6.77
CA SER A 574 -21.21 42.32 -6.73
C SER A 574 -20.35 41.51 -5.74
N GLN A 575 -19.03 41.68 -5.74
CA GLN A 575 -18.14 41.01 -4.77
C GLN A 575 -18.37 41.52 -3.34
N LYS A 576 -18.66 42.81 -3.14
CA LYS A 576 -19.08 43.36 -1.83
C LYS A 576 -20.39 42.75 -1.33
N SER A 577 -21.34 42.51 -2.24
CA SER A 577 -22.61 41.83 -1.91
C SER A 577 -22.44 40.33 -1.65
N GLN A 578 -21.47 39.69 -2.30
CA GLN A 578 -21.15 38.27 -2.12
C GLN A 578 -20.46 38.01 -0.77
N PHE A 579 -19.46 38.83 -0.42
CA PHE A 579 -18.70 38.70 0.83
C PHE A 579 -19.19 39.67 1.92
N SER A 580 -20.47 40.04 1.90
CA SER A 580 -21.04 41.06 2.82
C SER A 580 -20.87 40.67 4.29
N ASN A 581 -20.96 39.37 4.61
CA ASN A 581 -20.81 38.85 5.97
C ASN A 581 -19.35 38.90 6.46
N LEU A 582 -18.37 38.78 5.56
CA LEU A 582 -16.95 38.95 5.85
C LEU A 582 -16.60 40.42 6.02
N PHE A 583 -17.06 41.29 5.12
CA PHE A 583 -16.84 42.72 5.23
C PHE A 583 -17.60 43.37 6.40
N ALA A 584 -18.64 42.74 6.93
CA ALA A 584 -19.29 43.16 8.18
C ALA A 584 -18.45 42.91 9.46
N LEU A 585 -17.31 42.21 9.36
CA LEU A 585 -16.31 42.13 10.43
C LEU A 585 -15.24 43.23 10.36
N VAL A 586 -15.27 44.07 9.32
CA VAL A 586 -14.35 45.21 9.22
C VAL A 586 -14.80 46.30 10.18
N GLU A 587 -13.96 46.62 11.16
CA GLU A 587 -14.16 47.76 12.02
C GLU A 587 -13.90 49.03 11.19
N VAL A 588 -14.89 49.93 11.18
CA VAL A 588 -14.78 51.22 10.50
C VAL A 588 -13.96 52.14 11.39
N GLU A 589 -12.84 52.67 10.89
CA GLU A 589 -12.16 53.78 11.56
C GLU A 589 -13.12 54.98 11.65
N GLU A 590 -13.69 55.24 12.83
CA GLU A 590 -14.32 56.53 13.11
C GLU A 590 -13.26 57.63 13.07
N GLY A 591 -13.12 58.26 11.91
CA GLY A 591 -12.13 59.31 11.63
C GLY A 591 -12.09 60.35 12.75
N GLY A 592 -10.95 60.38 13.45
CA GLY A 592 -10.87 60.75 14.87
C GLY A 592 -11.71 61.97 15.30
N SER A 593 -12.69 61.73 16.17
CA SER A 593 -13.52 62.77 16.79
C SER A 593 -12.71 63.64 17.76
N GLY A 594 -11.99 64.62 17.21
CA GLY A 594 -10.99 65.43 17.91
C GLY A 594 -11.55 66.20 19.10
N ARG A 595 -11.30 65.71 20.33
CA ARG A 595 -11.79 66.30 21.59
C ARG A 595 -10.93 67.49 22.06
N GLY A 596 -10.59 68.39 21.14
CA GLY A 596 -9.77 69.58 21.39
C GLY A 596 -10.60 70.80 21.81
N LYS A 597 -10.48 71.25 23.06
CA LYS A 597 -10.98 72.57 23.49
C LYS A 597 -10.23 73.66 22.73
N GLY A 598 -10.93 74.46 21.93
CA GLY A 598 -10.32 75.45 21.04
C GLY A 598 -10.02 76.81 21.68
N SER A 599 -9.23 77.62 20.97
CA SER A 599 -9.13 79.08 21.11
C SER A 599 -8.44 79.70 19.89
N GLY A 600 -8.59 81.01 19.69
CA GLY A 600 -7.55 81.80 19.03
C GLY A 600 -7.62 81.99 17.50
N ARG A 601 -8.29 83.07 17.08
CA ARG A 601 -8.12 83.80 15.81
C ARG A 601 -6.67 83.84 15.27
N GLY A 602 -6.49 83.74 13.95
CA GLY A 602 -5.25 84.12 13.26
C GLY A 602 -5.39 84.24 11.74
N ARG A 603 -4.74 85.24 11.11
CA ARG A 603 -4.68 85.42 9.64
C ARG A 603 -3.31 84.99 9.08
N ARG A 604 -3.28 84.53 7.82
CA ARG A 604 -2.09 84.52 6.93
C ARG A 604 -1.51 85.95 6.75
N PRO A 605 -0.25 86.17 6.30
CA PRO A 605 0.49 85.33 5.33
C PRO A 605 2.04 85.21 5.44
N ALA A 606 2.57 84.25 4.66
CA ALA A 606 3.79 84.27 3.81
C ALA A 606 5.22 84.63 4.31
N ASN A 607 6.16 83.85 3.74
CA ASN A 607 7.54 84.17 3.32
C ASN A 607 8.78 84.03 4.24
N SER A 608 9.63 83.08 3.80
CA SER A 608 11.07 83.22 3.47
C SER A 608 12.20 83.23 4.52
N VAL A 609 13.01 82.16 4.45
CA VAL A 609 14.48 82.15 4.21
C VAL A 609 15.48 82.21 5.40
N ALA A 610 16.55 81.41 5.22
CA ALA A 610 17.91 81.44 5.82
C ALA A 610 18.20 80.85 7.22
N LYS A 611 19.00 79.75 7.20
CA LYS A 611 20.38 79.61 7.78
C LYS A 611 20.71 80.47 9.03
N ARG A 612 21.30 79.91 10.12
CA ARG A 612 22.63 79.23 10.14
C ARG A 612 22.88 78.42 11.44
N LYS A 613 24.03 77.71 11.52
CA LYS A 613 24.51 76.88 12.65
C LYS A 613 25.28 77.69 13.73
N ILE A 614 25.52 77.04 14.89
CA ILE A 614 26.70 77.02 15.82
C ILE A 614 26.16 76.96 17.28
N ALA A 615 26.25 75.85 18.04
CA ALA A 615 27.42 75.22 18.73
C ALA A 615 27.87 76.01 19.99
N LYS A 616 28.45 75.41 21.05
CA LYS A 616 29.05 74.07 21.25
C LYS A 616 29.04 73.67 22.77
N ASP A 617 29.87 72.67 23.11
CA ASP A 617 30.38 72.22 24.44
C ASP A 617 29.66 71.03 25.11
N ILE A 618 30.27 69.96 25.67
CA ILE A 618 31.57 69.22 25.64
C ILE A 618 31.86 68.64 27.06
N ILE A 619 32.69 67.58 27.17
CA ILE A 619 33.02 66.70 28.34
C ILE A 619 32.03 65.51 28.38
N SER A 620 32.34 64.29 27.92
CA SER A 620 33.44 63.32 28.22
C SER A 620 33.24 62.60 29.58
N ASP A 621 33.49 61.29 29.76
CA ASP A 621 34.69 60.48 29.44
C ASP A 621 34.42 58.96 29.23
N THR A 622 35.28 58.29 28.42
CA THR A 622 35.67 56.84 28.28
C THR A 622 34.62 55.69 28.35
N SER A 623 34.79 54.51 27.73
CA SER A 623 35.92 53.91 26.97
C SER A 623 35.46 52.85 25.95
N ASP A 624 35.92 52.96 24.70
CA ASP A 624 36.71 51.99 23.90
C ASP A 624 36.61 50.47 24.26
N GLU A 625 36.45 49.52 23.33
CA GLU A 625 36.49 49.48 21.84
C GLU A 625 35.35 48.54 21.29
N SER A 626 35.29 47.95 20.07
CA SER A 626 36.16 47.90 18.86
C SER A 626 35.39 47.45 17.59
N SER A 627 35.75 48.01 16.42
CA SER A 627 36.12 47.41 15.12
C SER A 627 35.46 46.10 14.57
N GLU A 628 35.05 45.97 13.28
CA GLU A 628 35.15 46.86 12.09
C GLU A 628 33.90 46.80 11.16
N ASP A 629 33.74 47.85 10.34
CA ASP A 629 32.68 48.12 9.34
C ASP A 629 33.03 47.48 7.94
N GLU A 630 32.34 47.67 6.78
CA GLU A 630 31.42 48.70 6.26
C GLU A 630 30.30 48.16 5.31
N GLU A 631 29.26 48.98 5.11
CA GLU A 631 28.37 48.90 3.93
C GLU A 631 29.11 49.32 2.62
N ILE A 632 28.48 49.36 1.43
CA ILE A 632 27.78 50.58 0.97
C ILE A 632 26.78 50.31 -0.18
N VAL A 633 25.73 51.14 -0.19
CA VAL A 633 24.50 51.04 -0.99
C VAL A 633 24.69 51.40 -2.49
N LYS A 634 23.75 50.91 -3.32
CA LYS A 634 23.52 51.23 -4.76
C LYS A 634 22.89 52.67 -4.89
N PRO A 635 22.22 53.15 -6.00
CA PRO A 635 22.05 52.63 -7.36
C PRO A 635 22.01 53.65 -8.57
N LYS A 636 22.15 53.13 -9.81
CA LYS A 636 21.57 53.65 -11.09
C LYS A 636 22.15 55.00 -11.64
N GLN A 637 22.09 55.34 -12.95
CA GLN A 637 21.36 54.78 -14.12
C GLN A 637 22.03 55.19 -15.46
N ALA A 638 21.86 54.41 -16.55
CA ALA A 638 21.30 54.86 -17.86
C ALA A 638 21.23 53.70 -18.90
N LYS A 639 20.52 53.90 -20.03
CA LYS A 639 20.28 52.88 -21.09
C LYS A 639 20.84 53.29 -22.45
N LYS A 640 21.27 52.35 -23.31
CA LYS A 640 21.08 52.40 -24.79
C LYS A 640 21.32 51.08 -25.56
N ARG A 641 20.28 50.64 -26.29
CA ARG A 641 20.20 49.86 -27.56
C ARG A 641 21.31 48.85 -27.99
N LYS A 642 20.99 47.55 -27.85
CA LYS A 642 20.87 46.46 -28.87
C LYS A 642 21.59 46.58 -30.24
N LYS A 643 22.35 45.52 -30.61
CA LYS A 643 22.58 45.02 -31.99
C LYS A 643 22.77 43.48 -31.95
N ASN A 644 22.71 42.80 -33.11
CA ASN A 644 22.84 41.33 -33.26
C ASN A 644 24.16 40.94 -33.98
N ILE A 645 24.63 39.71 -33.76
CA ILE A 645 25.52 38.77 -34.53
C ILE A 645 26.02 37.75 -33.47
N VAL A 646 25.85 36.42 -33.49
CA VAL A 646 26.01 35.32 -34.49
C VAL A 646 27.46 34.83 -34.63
N GLY A 647 27.75 33.58 -34.22
CA GLY A 647 28.92 32.78 -34.66
C GLY A 647 29.84 32.23 -33.55
N SER A 648 30.25 30.95 -33.72
CA SER A 648 31.19 30.11 -32.94
C SER A 648 30.88 29.83 -31.45
N ASP A 649 30.95 28.62 -30.87
CA ASP A 649 31.53 27.28 -31.21
C ASP A 649 32.96 27.02 -30.65
N SER A 650 33.14 25.82 -30.04
CA SER A 650 34.25 25.34 -29.19
C SER A 650 34.57 26.15 -27.92
N ASP A 651 35.06 25.58 -26.81
CA ASP A 651 35.28 24.16 -26.42
C ASP A 651 34.31 23.73 -25.30
#